data_AF-A0A9P8JUI9-F1
#
_entry.id   AF-A0A9P8JUI9-F1
#
_cell.length_a   1.000
_cell.length_b   1.000
_cell.length_c   1.000
_cell.angle_alpha   90.00
_cell.angle_beta   90.00
_cell.angle_gamma   90.00
#
_symmetry.space_group_name_H-M   'P 1'
#
loop_
_entity.id
_entity.type
_entity.pdbx_description
1 polymer ?
#
loop_
_entity_poly.entity_id
_entity_poly.type
_entity_poly.pdbx_seq_one_letter_code
_entity_poly.pdbx_strand_id
1 'polypeptide(L)'
;MAFGRSSPPPSQSSAKKQQSISSFFTPKQSASKKATATTPSITNKSSISKAPDTNDDAGHALLNSSPPKPKRPFEEYSDDEEDLPDPKRTRQNAEHPESEAQLHEIATANVPANVSDRTAKYLFSSSQPDQSLHDNQDDEAARRQKERLHRAFVKKLGRPDSLADIRRRNHSIDEDQAEGDEDLDEEEEEVQKPAKGRKGPAARKSASKLTPMEKQIIDIKKKHMDTLLAVEVGYKYRFFGDDARVAAKELQIMCVPGKMRFDEHPSEAHLDRFAGASFPTHRLHVHVKRLVSAGHKVGVVRQLETAALKKAGDNRNTPFIRKLTNLYTKGTYIDDVEGLEGPVAAPAGSAPATGHLLCLTETNAGGSGTDEKVRLGIVAVQPTTGDIIYDDFYDGFMRSELETRLLHIAPCEFLIVGSVSKATEKLVEHLSGSRTNVFGDRARVERTEKSKTFAAQAYTHISDFYAGKMQSDDASEEKSAMLDKVHQLSELVTMCLSAMITHLTDYGLEHVFDLTKNFQSFSARSHMLLNGNTLSSLEIYQNQTDYTEKGSLFFILNRTQTRFGQRLLRKWVGRPLLDQQQLQIRIGAVEELLDSDRAIPTDRIKNLLAHVRGDLEKSLIRIYYKKCARPELVSVLQTLQTI
;
A
#
# COMPACT_ATOMS: atom_id res chain seq x y z
N MET A 1 3.61 47.73 -71.88
CA MET A 1 2.46 48.19 -72.70
C MET A 1 1.29 48.53 -71.77
N ALA A 2 0.28 49.20 -72.31
CA ALA A 2 -0.86 49.86 -71.68
C ALA A 2 -1.67 49.13 -70.56
N PHE A 3 -2.33 49.96 -69.71
CA PHE A 3 -3.46 49.70 -68.77
C PHE A 3 -3.25 48.71 -67.59
N GLY A 4 -3.81 48.94 -66.38
CA GLY A 4 -4.46 50.16 -65.84
C GLY A 4 -5.17 50.00 -64.47
N ARG A 5 -5.03 51.00 -63.58
CA ARG A 5 -5.90 51.41 -62.44
C ARG A 5 -6.20 50.45 -61.24
N SER A 6 -5.34 50.54 -60.21
CA SER A 6 -5.63 50.99 -58.82
C SER A 6 -6.97 50.70 -58.08
N SER A 7 -6.85 50.19 -56.85
CA SER A 7 -7.71 50.49 -55.67
C SER A 7 -6.95 50.23 -54.33
N PRO A 8 -7.35 50.81 -53.17
CA PRO A 8 -6.45 50.99 -52.01
C PRO A 8 -6.67 50.04 -50.79
N PRO A 9 -5.72 50.00 -49.81
CA PRO A 9 -5.79 49.16 -48.60
C PRO A 9 -6.24 49.90 -47.30
N PRO A 10 -6.69 49.18 -46.24
CA PRO A 10 -7.00 49.77 -44.93
C PRO A 10 -5.90 49.61 -43.86
N SER A 11 -5.43 50.77 -43.37
CA SER A 11 -4.96 51.10 -42.00
C SER A 11 -4.37 50.03 -41.05
N GLN A 12 -3.16 50.31 -40.54
CA GLN A 12 -2.67 49.82 -39.24
C GLN A 12 -3.48 50.42 -38.06
N SER A 13 -3.43 49.78 -36.88
CA SER A 13 -3.82 50.41 -35.61
C SER A 13 -2.86 50.04 -34.47
N SER A 14 -2.81 50.86 -33.42
CA SER A 14 -1.66 50.97 -32.51
C SER A 14 -1.68 50.03 -31.29
N ALA A 15 -0.49 49.70 -30.81
CA ALA A 15 -0.27 48.83 -29.65
C ALA A 15 -0.91 49.34 -28.34
N LYS A 16 -1.35 48.40 -27.50
CA LYS A 16 -1.65 48.63 -26.07
C LYS A 16 -0.87 47.63 -25.21
N LYS A 17 -0.23 48.12 -24.15
CA LYS A 17 0.48 47.26 -23.17
C LYS A 17 -0.54 46.42 -22.38
N GLN A 18 -0.29 45.12 -22.28
CA GLN A 18 -1.03 44.22 -21.39
C GLN A 18 -0.53 44.39 -19.95
N GLN A 19 -1.43 44.42 -18.97
CA GLN A 19 -1.09 44.64 -17.56
C GLN A 19 -0.77 43.34 -16.81
N SER A 20 0.08 43.43 -15.79
CA SER A 20 0.47 42.31 -14.93
C SER A 20 -0.67 41.84 -14.02
N ILE A 21 -0.78 40.52 -13.83
CA ILE A 21 -1.74 39.85 -12.91
C ILE A 21 -1.51 40.22 -11.43
N SER A 22 -0.39 40.85 -11.08
CA SER A 22 -0.02 41.24 -9.71
C SER A 22 -0.96 42.25 -9.03
N SER A 23 -2.01 42.75 -9.69
CA SER A 23 -3.01 43.65 -9.11
C SER A 23 -4.17 42.95 -8.37
N PHE A 24 -4.24 41.62 -8.36
CA PHE A 24 -5.35 40.87 -7.75
C PHE A 24 -5.12 40.39 -6.30
N PHE A 25 -3.92 40.59 -5.73
CA PHE A 25 -3.56 40.04 -4.41
C PHE A 25 -3.06 41.11 -3.42
N THR A 26 -3.94 42.03 -3.02
CA THR A 26 -3.72 42.93 -1.86
C THR A 26 -5.00 43.08 -1.03
N PRO A 27 -5.03 42.72 0.26
CA PRO A 27 -6.22 42.85 1.10
C PRO A 27 -6.42 44.30 1.56
N LYS A 28 -7.66 44.81 1.48
CA LYS A 28 -8.04 46.08 2.12
C LYS A 28 -8.58 45.82 3.53
N GLN A 29 -7.85 46.31 4.54
CA GLN A 29 -8.37 46.47 5.90
C GLN A 29 -9.15 47.79 6.06
N SER A 30 -9.79 47.96 7.21
CA SER A 30 -10.99 48.81 7.38
C SER A 30 -10.81 50.03 8.29
N ALA A 31 -11.62 51.06 8.01
CA ALA A 31 -11.97 52.13 8.94
C ALA A 31 -13.25 52.83 8.42
N SER A 32 -14.13 53.49 9.21
CA SER A 32 -14.57 53.32 10.60
C SER A 32 -15.60 54.44 10.91
N LYS A 33 -16.72 54.15 11.61
CA LYS A 33 -17.38 54.95 12.69
C LYS A 33 -18.93 54.85 12.73
N LYS A 34 -19.45 54.73 13.98
CA LYS A 34 -20.63 55.33 14.65
C LYS A 34 -21.83 55.82 13.80
N ALA A 35 -23.10 55.82 14.26
CA ALA A 35 -23.88 55.23 15.38
C ALA A 35 -25.39 55.51 15.02
N THR A 36 -26.47 54.98 15.61
CA THR A 36 -27.00 55.10 17.00
C THR A 36 -28.17 54.08 17.21
N ALA A 37 -29.00 54.21 18.25
CA ALA A 37 -29.90 53.17 18.78
C ALA A 37 -31.43 53.37 18.48
N THR A 38 -32.25 52.61 19.24
CA THR A 38 -33.71 52.67 19.50
C THR A 38 -34.75 51.95 18.60
N THR A 39 -35.70 51.32 19.31
CA THR A 39 -36.95 50.60 18.96
C THR A 39 -38.15 51.58 18.76
N PRO A 40 -39.46 51.19 18.54
CA PRO A 40 -40.12 49.87 18.62
C PRO A 40 -41.18 49.49 17.53
N SER A 41 -41.75 48.28 17.70
CA SER A 41 -43.10 47.72 17.33
C SER A 41 -44.19 48.53 16.57
N ILE A 42 -44.99 47.84 15.72
CA ILE A 42 -46.47 47.58 15.87
C ILE A 42 -47.07 46.82 14.65
N THR A 43 -48.26 46.22 14.82
CA THR A 43 -49.01 45.30 13.92
C THR A 43 -50.06 45.94 13.00
N ASN A 44 -50.39 45.30 11.86
CA ASN A 44 -51.74 45.07 11.23
C ASN A 44 -51.63 44.87 9.68
N LYS A 45 -52.57 44.28 8.92
CA LYS A 45 -53.58 43.19 9.07
C LYS A 45 -54.28 43.00 7.68
N SER A 46 -55.05 41.91 7.47
CA SER A 46 -56.11 41.73 6.43
C SER A 46 -55.69 41.58 4.94
N SER A 47 -56.44 40.91 4.03
CA SER A 47 -57.47 39.82 4.15
C SER A 47 -58.03 39.36 2.78
N ILE A 48 -58.52 38.10 2.69
CA ILE A 48 -59.60 37.62 1.76
C ILE A 48 -59.16 37.53 0.26
N SER A 49 -59.65 36.63 -0.61
CA SER A 49 -60.94 35.92 -0.67
C SER A 49 -60.91 34.37 -0.61
N LYS A 50 -61.53 33.66 -1.57
CA LYS A 50 -62.46 32.56 -1.24
C LYS A 50 -62.70 31.50 -2.36
N ALA A 51 -63.07 30.30 -1.87
CA ALA A 51 -63.90 29.18 -2.36
C ALA A 51 -65.14 29.53 -3.24
N PRO A 52 -65.96 28.56 -3.75
CA PRO A 52 -66.07 27.11 -3.40
C PRO A 52 -66.13 26.17 -4.64
N ASP A 53 -66.66 24.93 -4.69
CA ASP A 53 -67.47 24.03 -3.82
C ASP A 53 -67.19 22.53 -4.22
N THR A 54 -67.87 21.40 -3.89
CA THR A 54 -69.15 20.99 -3.21
C THR A 54 -69.06 19.47 -2.83
N ASN A 55 -70.00 18.96 -2.00
CA ASN A 55 -70.68 17.62 -1.94
C ASN A 55 -69.99 16.28 -2.37
N ASP A 56 -70.21 15.08 -1.80
CA ASP A 56 -71.05 14.46 -0.71
C ASP A 56 -70.55 12.99 -0.50
N ASP A 57 -70.98 12.12 0.44
CA ASP A 57 -71.47 12.18 1.84
C ASP A 57 -71.57 10.72 2.42
N ALA A 58 -71.92 10.56 3.71
CA ALA A 58 -72.46 9.38 4.44
C ALA A 58 -71.57 8.14 4.74
N GLY A 59 -71.41 7.83 6.05
CA GLY A 59 -70.83 6.56 6.53
C GLY A 59 -70.48 6.51 8.04
N HIS A 60 -71.46 6.23 8.91
CA HIS A 60 -71.26 6.02 10.37
C HIS A 60 -70.38 4.78 10.69
N ALA A 61 -69.63 4.66 11.80
CA ALA A 61 -69.13 5.56 12.88
C ALA A 61 -68.00 4.78 13.65
N LEU A 62 -67.52 4.95 14.90
CA LEU A 62 -67.96 5.54 16.20
C LEU A 62 -66.75 5.95 17.08
N LEU A 63 -67.03 6.67 18.18
CA LEU A 63 -66.38 6.76 19.52
C LEU A 63 -64.90 6.30 19.69
N ASN A 64 -63.95 7.19 20.02
CA ASN A 64 -63.64 7.80 21.34
C ASN A 64 -62.98 6.85 22.37
N SER A 65 -61.98 7.24 23.17
CA SER A 65 -61.31 8.55 23.40
C SER A 65 -59.87 8.37 23.92
N SER A 66 -59.12 9.46 24.19
CA SER A 66 -57.65 9.44 24.34
C SER A 66 -57.09 9.68 25.78
N PRO A 67 -55.81 9.31 26.06
CA PRO A 67 -55.26 9.22 27.43
C PRO A 67 -54.17 10.26 27.80
N PRO A 68 -53.91 10.52 29.11
CA PRO A 68 -52.88 11.44 29.60
C PRO A 68 -51.57 10.79 30.15
N LYS A 69 -50.70 11.64 30.72
CA LYS A 69 -49.54 11.42 31.63
C LYS A 69 -49.67 12.49 32.78
N PRO A 70 -48.71 12.88 33.70
CA PRO A 70 -47.26 12.57 33.82
C PRO A 70 -46.57 12.61 35.25
N LYS A 71 -45.20 12.55 35.28
CA LYS A 71 -44.19 13.08 36.27
C LYS A 71 -43.75 12.29 37.56
N ARG A 72 -42.44 11.93 37.60
CA ARG A 72 -41.30 12.10 38.59
C ARG A 72 -41.55 12.36 40.12
N PRO A 73 -40.60 12.18 41.09
CA PRO A 73 -39.11 12.04 41.01
C PRO A 73 -38.41 11.01 41.99
N PHE A 74 -37.10 11.22 42.25
CA PHE A 74 -36.03 10.59 43.09
C PHE A 74 -36.29 10.35 44.61
N GLU A 75 -35.50 9.47 45.27
CA GLU A 75 -34.59 9.78 46.42
C GLU A 75 -33.62 8.62 46.82
N GLU A 76 -32.66 8.87 47.74
CA GLU A 76 -31.56 7.97 48.21
C GLU A 76 -31.47 7.92 49.76
N TYR A 77 -31.17 6.75 50.35
CA TYR A 77 -30.75 6.52 51.76
C TYR A 77 -30.09 5.12 51.88
N SER A 78 -29.32 4.73 52.91
CA SER A 78 -28.22 5.30 53.73
C SER A 78 -27.72 4.18 54.69
N ASP A 79 -26.64 4.41 55.46
CA ASP A 79 -25.89 3.35 56.19
C ASP A 79 -26.23 3.20 57.71
N ASP A 80 -25.47 2.32 58.42
CA ASP A 80 -25.28 2.20 59.90
C ASP A 80 -26.43 1.55 60.75
N GLU A 81 -26.24 0.82 61.88
CA GLU A 81 -25.08 0.14 62.54
C GLU A 81 -25.55 -0.90 63.62
N GLU A 82 -24.66 -1.81 64.08
CA GLU A 82 -24.61 -2.62 65.35
C GLU A 82 -25.84 -3.50 65.82
N ASP A 83 -25.77 -4.52 66.71
CA ASP A 83 -24.70 -5.15 67.54
C ASP A 83 -24.93 -6.69 67.81
N LEU A 84 -23.84 -7.43 68.14
CA LEU A 84 -23.56 -8.74 68.82
C LEU A 84 -24.68 -9.75 69.33
N PRO A 85 -24.37 -10.98 69.89
CA PRO A 85 -23.09 -11.72 70.11
C PRO A 85 -23.02 -13.23 69.67
N ASP A 86 -21.83 -13.85 69.78
CA ASP A 86 -21.53 -15.30 69.61
C ASP A 86 -21.52 -16.11 70.94
N PRO A 87 -21.77 -17.44 70.90
CA PRO A 87 -20.97 -18.36 71.72
C PRO A 87 -20.64 -19.75 71.11
N LYS A 88 -19.34 -20.05 70.97
CA LYS A 88 -18.57 -21.25 71.47
C LYS A 88 -19.21 -22.66 71.36
N ARG A 89 -18.49 -23.73 70.94
CA ARG A 89 -17.41 -24.40 71.73
C ARG A 89 -16.78 -25.61 70.97
N THR A 90 -15.45 -25.84 71.11
CA THR A 90 -14.68 -27.14 71.22
C THR A 90 -15.09 -28.41 70.43
N ARG A 91 -14.22 -29.28 69.86
CA ARG A 91 -12.73 -29.48 69.80
C ARG A 91 -12.44 -30.52 68.64
N GLN A 92 -11.33 -31.28 68.45
CA GLN A 92 -10.13 -31.67 69.21
C GLN A 92 -8.94 -32.10 68.29
N ASN A 93 -7.83 -32.54 68.91
CA ASN A 93 -6.64 -33.30 68.47
C ASN A 93 -6.73 -34.22 67.22
N ALA A 94 -5.63 -34.58 66.52
CA ALA A 94 -4.25 -34.05 66.34
C ALA A 94 -3.58 -34.90 65.20
N GLU A 95 -2.32 -35.35 65.05
CA GLU A 95 -1.05 -35.49 65.81
C GLU A 95 0.18 -35.45 64.83
N HIS A 96 1.44 -35.52 65.31
CA HIS A 96 2.68 -35.46 64.51
C HIS A 96 3.77 -36.42 65.10
N PRO A 97 4.75 -36.88 64.28
CA PRO A 97 6.19 -36.53 64.47
C PRO A 97 6.78 -35.87 63.19
N GLU A 98 7.88 -35.09 63.14
CA GLU A 98 9.25 -35.16 63.71
C GLU A 98 10.15 -36.21 63.02
N SER A 99 11.44 -35.99 62.69
CA SER A 99 12.52 -35.09 63.18
C SER A 99 13.54 -34.80 62.03
N GLU A 100 14.09 -33.59 61.80
CA GLU A 100 15.25 -32.86 62.40
C GLU A 100 16.55 -32.80 61.52
N ALA A 101 17.13 -31.59 61.42
CA ALA A 101 18.57 -31.24 61.37
C ALA A 101 19.48 -31.69 60.17
N GLN A 102 20.61 -31.04 59.81
CA GLN A 102 21.29 -29.83 60.34
C GLN A 102 22.08 -29.06 59.22
N LEU A 103 22.79 -27.96 59.56
CA LEU A 103 23.41 -27.00 58.63
C LEU A 103 24.85 -27.35 58.18
N HIS A 104 25.32 -26.71 57.09
CA HIS A 104 26.66 -26.08 57.04
C HIS A 104 26.79 -25.02 55.91
N GLU A 105 27.55 -23.94 56.15
CA GLU A 105 27.87 -22.86 55.19
C GLU A 105 29.30 -22.97 54.62
N ILE A 106 29.51 -22.50 53.37
CA ILE A 106 30.75 -21.86 52.87
C ILE A 106 30.33 -20.73 51.88
N ALA A 107 31.11 -19.64 51.77
CA ALA A 107 30.63 -18.35 51.27
C ALA A 107 31.27 -17.79 49.96
N THR A 108 30.53 -16.86 49.34
CA THR A 108 30.96 -15.74 48.44
C THR A 108 31.69 -15.99 47.11
N ALA A 109 31.09 -15.49 46.01
CA ALA A 109 31.78 -14.63 45.03
C ALA A 109 30.78 -13.75 44.23
N ASN A 110 31.06 -12.44 44.14
CA ASN A 110 30.20 -11.35 43.65
C ASN A 110 29.44 -11.53 42.31
N VAL A 111 28.20 -11.04 42.28
CA VAL A 111 27.49 -10.52 41.09
C VAL A 111 27.13 -9.04 41.37
N PRO A 112 27.34 -8.09 40.43
CA PRO A 112 26.96 -6.69 40.65
C PRO A 112 25.43 -6.51 40.69
N ALA A 113 24.97 -5.63 41.58
CA ALA A 113 23.54 -5.45 41.89
C ALA A 113 22.76 -4.59 40.87
N ASN A 114 21.44 -4.53 41.09
CA ASN A 114 20.47 -3.62 40.46
C ASN A 114 20.06 -3.91 39.00
N VAL A 115 19.49 -5.09 38.78
CA VAL A 115 18.31 -5.24 37.91
C VAL A 115 17.17 -5.80 38.78
N SER A 116 15.96 -5.25 38.66
CA SER A 116 14.79 -5.78 39.37
C SER A 116 14.27 -7.05 38.68
N ASP A 117 13.80 -8.03 39.45
CA ASP A 117 13.11 -9.22 38.91
C ASP A 117 11.93 -8.86 38.00
N ARG A 118 11.31 -7.69 38.23
CA ARG A 118 10.25 -7.13 37.38
C ARG A 118 10.77 -6.73 35.99
N THR A 119 12.01 -6.26 35.86
CA THR A 119 12.63 -5.87 34.58
C THR A 119 13.24 -7.07 33.85
N ALA A 120 13.78 -8.06 34.57
CA ALA A 120 14.31 -9.30 33.98
C ALA A 120 13.27 -10.05 33.13
N LYS A 121 11.98 -9.90 33.47
CA LYS A 121 10.83 -10.50 32.78
C LYS A 121 10.49 -9.88 31.41
N TYR A 122 11.14 -8.78 31.01
CA TYR A 122 10.89 -8.06 29.74
C TYR A 122 12.10 -7.99 28.80
N LEU A 123 13.17 -8.74 29.09
CA LEU A 123 14.18 -9.07 28.08
C LEU A 123 13.50 -9.81 26.92
N PHE A 124 13.65 -9.28 25.71
CA PHE A 124 12.93 -9.76 24.52
C PHE A 124 13.38 -11.18 24.13
N SER A 125 12.69 -12.19 24.66
CA SER A 125 12.82 -13.55 24.18
C SER A 125 12.13 -13.66 22.82
N SER A 126 12.86 -14.12 21.81
CA SER A 126 12.24 -14.88 20.73
C SER A 126 11.43 -16.03 21.35
N SER A 127 10.27 -16.34 20.77
CA SER A 127 9.32 -17.37 21.19
C SER A 127 9.98 -18.60 21.83
N GLN A 128 9.70 -18.85 23.12
CA GLN A 128 9.95 -20.16 23.74
C GLN A 128 8.90 -21.18 23.26
N PRO A 129 9.26 -22.48 23.25
CA PRO A 129 8.40 -23.55 22.74
C PRO A 129 7.30 -23.93 23.75
N ASP A 130 6.30 -24.65 23.23
CA ASP A 130 5.25 -25.28 24.04
C ASP A 130 5.85 -26.42 24.89
N GLN A 131 5.50 -26.49 26.18
CA GLN A 131 6.15 -27.41 27.13
C GLN A 131 5.44 -28.76 27.21
N SER A 132 5.71 -29.64 26.24
CA SER A 132 5.70 -31.08 26.48
C SER A 132 7.07 -31.53 27.01
N LEU A 133 7.07 -32.36 28.06
CA LEU A 133 8.29 -32.72 28.79
C LEU A 133 9.12 -33.78 28.06
N HIS A 134 10.30 -33.43 27.56
CA HIS A 134 11.46 -34.32 27.43
C HIS A 134 12.79 -33.53 27.41
N ASP A 135 13.91 -34.24 27.52
CA ASP A 135 15.17 -33.77 28.11
C ASP A 135 15.89 -32.57 27.48
N ASN A 136 16.50 -31.75 28.34
CA ASN A 136 17.45 -30.70 27.96
C ASN A 136 18.83 -31.31 27.64
N GLN A 137 19.22 -31.40 26.37
CA GLN A 137 20.63 -31.66 26.03
C GLN A 137 21.18 -31.07 24.72
N ASP A 138 20.43 -30.24 23.99
CA ASP A 138 20.92 -29.54 22.78
C ASP A 138 20.49 -28.07 22.76
N ASP A 139 21.46 -27.14 22.74
CA ASP A 139 21.38 -25.86 21.98
C ASP A 139 22.70 -25.03 21.98
N GLU A 140 23.71 -25.39 22.79
CA GLU A 140 24.96 -24.59 22.84
C GLU A 140 25.68 -24.53 21.49
N ALA A 141 25.55 -25.60 20.68
CA ALA A 141 26.10 -25.68 19.33
C ALA A 141 25.46 -24.64 18.37
N ALA A 142 24.13 -24.50 18.37
CA ALA A 142 23.44 -23.54 17.52
C ALA A 142 23.77 -22.10 17.91
N ARG A 143 23.88 -21.82 19.21
CA ARG A 143 24.28 -20.52 19.75
C ARG A 143 25.71 -20.15 19.34
N ARG A 144 26.66 -21.08 19.48
CA ARG A 144 28.05 -20.94 18.98
C ARG A 144 28.10 -20.77 17.45
N GLN A 145 27.25 -21.47 16.69
CA GLN A 145 27.15 -21.32 15.23
C GLN A 145 26.65 -19.93 14.82
N LYS A 146 25.62 -19.40 15.49
CA LYS A 146 25.09 -18.05 15.27
C LYS A 146 26.14 -16.97 15.56
N GLU A 147 26.89 -17.10 16.65
CA GLU A 147 28.03 -16.23 16.94
C GLU A 147 29.16 -16.34 15.91
N ARG A 148 29.52 -17.56 15.49
CA ARG A 148 30.56 -17.78 14.46
C ARG A 148 30.17 -17.11 13.14
N LEU A 149 28.91 -17.23 12.73
CA LEU A 149 28.38 -16.57 11.53
C LEU A 149 28.38 -15.04 11.67
N HIS A 150 27.97 -14.50 12.82
CA HIS A 150 28.04 -13.06 13.10
C HIS A 150 29.49 -12.53 13.06
N ARG A 151 30.44 -13.18 13.75
CA ARG A 151 31.85 -12.79 13.74
C ARG A 151 32.47 -12.89 12.34
N ALA A 152 32.10 -13.91 11.55
CA ALA A 152 32.53 -14.05 10.16
C ALA A 152 31.93 -12.96 9.25
N PHE A 153 30.67 -12.59 9.46
CA PHE A 153 29.98 -11.50 8.75
C PHE A 153 30.61 -10.14 9.04
N VAL A 154 30.84 -9.80 10.32
CA VAL A 154 31.52 -8.55 10.73
C VAL A 154 32.94 -8.50 10.17
N LYS A 155 33.70 -9.62 10.21
CA LYS A 155 35.03 -9.70 9.59
C LYS A 155 35.02 -9.51 8.06
N LYS A 156 33.90 -9.83 7.40
CA LYS A 156 33.72 -9.71 5.94
C LYS A 156 33.27 -8.30 5.50
N LEU A 157 32.62 -7.52 6.38
CA LEU A 157 32.15 -6.16 6.06
C LEU A 157 33.26 -5.09 6.10
N GLY A 158 34.30 -5.30 6.90
CA GLY A 158 35.42 -4.36 7.04
C GLY A 158 35.28 -3.40 8.25
N ARG A 159 36.31 -2.56 8.45
CA ARG A 159 36.39 -1.65 9.62
C ARG A 159 35.42 -0.45 9.48
N PRO A 160 34.91 0.09 10.59
CA PRO A 160 33.91 1.18 10.58
C PRO A 160 34.39 2.45 9.86
N ASP A 161 35.69 2.76 9.88
CA ASP A 161 36.25 3.97 9.27
C ASP A 161 36.45 3.92 7.73
N SER A 162 36.00 2.85 7.07
CA SER A 162 36.22 2.62 5.63
C SER A 162 35.65 3.72 4.70
N LEU A 163 34.78 4.59 5.21
CA LEU A 163 34.27 5.79 4.51
C LEU A 163 35.30 6.94 4.44
N ALA A 164 36.26 7.00 5.38
CA ALA A 164 37.30 8.04 5.40
C ALA A 164 38.33 7.85 4.27
N ASP A 165 38.73 6.61 3.99
CA ASP A 165 39.71 6.30 2.93
C ASP A 165 39.13 6.47 1.52
N ILE A 166 37.83 6.20 1.34
CA ILE A 166 37.12 6.47 0.08
C ILE A 166 37.13 7.97 -0.23
N ARG A 167 36.91 8.84 0.77
CA ARG A 167 37.02 10.30 0.58
C ARG A 167 38.43 10.77 0.23
N ARG A 168 39.49 10.13 0.74
CA ARG A 168 40.87 10.48 0.37
C ARG A 168 41.22 10.12 -1.07
N ARG A 169 40.68 9.01 -1.61
CA ARG A 169 40.91 8.60 -3.01
C ARG A 169 40.21 9.46 -4.05
N ASN A 170 39.16 10.19 -3.66
CA ASN A 170 38.42 11.09 -4.55
C ASN A 170 38.97 12.54 -4.57
N HIS A 171 40.18 12.78 -4.07
CA HIS A 171 40.83 14.11 -4.06
C HIS A 171 42.16 14.12 -4.86
N SER A 172 42.35 13.18 -5.79
CA SER A 172 43.59 13.04 -6.56
C SER A 172 43.39 12.69 -8.04
N ILE A 173 42.30 13.17 -8.65
CA ILE A 173 42.05 13.11 -10.10
C ILE A 173 41.38 14.42 -10.53
N ASP A 174 42.21 15.40 -10.88
CA ASP A 174 41.98 16.69 -11.56
C ASP A 174 43.41 17.26 -11.72
N GLU A 175 43.91 17.73 -12.87
CA GLU A 175 43.41 17.76 -14.26
C GLU A 175 44.57 17.28 -15.19
N ASP A 176 44.27 16.88 -16.44
CA ASP A 176 45.14 16.98 -17.66
C ASP A 176 44.81 15.89 -18.71
N GLN A 177 43.86 16.19 -19.60
CA GLN A 177 44.03 16.07 -21.06
C GLN A 177 42.74 16.54 -21.76
N ALA A 178 42.86 17.58 -22.59
CA ALA A 178 41.76 18.16 -23.35
C ALA A 178 42.10 18.18 -24.84
N GLU A 179 41.76 17.08 -25.51
CA GLU A 179 41.56 16.96 -26.95
C GLU A 179 40.16 16.36 -27.11
N GLY A 180 39.35 16.68 -28.12
CA GLY A 180 39.64 17.35 -29.38
C GLY A 180 38.90 16.56 -30.47
N ASP A 181 38.16 17.26 -31.32
CA ASP A 181 37.39 16.70 -32.47
C ASP A 181 36.24 15.73 -32.10
N GLU A 182 35.16 15.60 -32.87
CA GLU A 182 34.58 16.45 -33.92
C GLU A 182 33.05 16.21 -33.97
N ASP A 183 32.27 17.15 -34.50
CA ASP A 183 30.83 16.93 -34.74
C ASP A 183 30.63 15.96 -35.92
N LEU A 184 29.95 14.84 -35.68
CA LEU A 184 29.56 13.87 -36.73
C LEU A 184 28.04 13.71 -36.80
N ASP A 185 27.43 14.50 -37.69
CA ASP A 185 26.05 14.27 -38.15
C ASP A 185 25.99 12.98 -38.99
N GLU A 186 25.31 11.95 -38.49
CA GLU A 186 25.00 10.74 -39.27
C GLU A 186 23.87 11.04 -40.28
N GLU A 187 24.22 11.55 -41.47
CA GLU A 187 23.29 11.62 -42.62
C GLU A 187 22.89 10.21 -43.11
N GLU A 188 21.63 10.04 -43.53
CA GLU A 188 21.13 8.76 -44.07
C GLU A 188 21.63 8.52 -45.51
N GLU A 189 22.66 7.67 -45.70
CA GLU A 189 23.19 7.35 -47.04
C GLU A 189 22.14 6.75 -48.01
N GLU A 190 21.90 7.41 -49.15
CA GLU A 190 21.12 6.86 -50.26
C GLU A 190 21.87 5.74 -51.01
N VAL A 191 21.48 4.49 -50.78
CA VAL A 191 22.01 3.34 -51.55
C VAL A 191 21.54 3.40 -53.01
N GLN A 192 22.51 3.56 -53.93
CA GLN A 192 22.29 3.69 -55.37
C GLN A 192 21.68 2.43 -56.01
N LYS A 193 20.95 2.61 -57.13
CA LYS A 193 20.22 1.55 -57.85
C LYS A 193 20.91 1.17 -59.17
N PRO A 194 21.10 -0.13 -59.49
CA PRO A 194 21.48 -0.56 -60.84
C PRO A 194 20.35 -0.36 -61.87
N ALA A 195 20.68 -0.50 -63.15
CA ALA A 195 19.91 0.04 -64.27
C ALA A 195 18.62 -0.73 -64.68
N LYS A 196 17.86 -0.12 -65.60
CA LYS A 196 16.47 -0.45 -65.96
C LYS A 196 16.32 -1.74 -66.79
N GLY A 197 15.49 -2.67 -66.31
CA GLY A 197 14.72 -3.61 -67.13
C GLY A 197 13.24 -3.18 -67.19
N ARG A 198 12.58 -3.29 -68.36
CA ARG A 198 11.26 -2.66 -68.61
C ARG A 198 10.21 -3.71 -69.01
N LYS A 199 9.16 -3.92 -68.20
CA LYS A 199 7.77 -4.31 -68.59
C LYS A 199 6.85 -4.55 -67.37
N GLY A 200 5.55 -4.30 -67.53
CA GLY A 200 4.48 -4.75 -66.63
C GLY A 200 3.97 -3.72 -65.60
N PRO A 201 2.69 -3.28 -65.67
CA PRO A 201 2.07 -2.47 -64.61
C PRO A 201 1.58 -3.36 -63.45
N ALA A 202 2.49 -3.74 -62.55
CA ALA A 202 2.12 -4.46 -61.33
C ALA A 202 1.32 -3.55 -60.38
N ALA A 203 0.17 -4.03 -59.91
CA ALA A 203 -0.70 -3.27 -59.01
C ALA A 203 0.01 -2.89 -57.70
N ARG A 204 -0.14 -1.63 -57.26
CA ARG A 204 0.34 -1.15 -55.96
C ARG A 204 -0.42 -1.83 -54.82
N LYS A 205 0.08 -2.98 -54.34
CA LYS A 205 -0.29 -3.52 -53.03
C LYS A 205 0.34 -2.64 -51.95
N SER A 206 -0.43 -1.67 -51.45
CA SER A 206 -0.07 -0.82 -50.31
C SER A 206 -0.16 -1.57 -48.98
N ALA A 207 0.70 -2.58 -48.80
CA ALA A 207 0.89 -3.19 -47.49
C ALA A 207 1.66 -2.21 -46.60
N SER A 208 1.06 -1.71 -45.50
CA SER A 208 1.78 -0.79 -44.62
C SER A 208 2.89 -1.58 -43.89
N LYS A 209 4.14 -1.21 -44.17
CA LYS A 209 5.31 -1.95 -43.71
C LYS A 209 5.76 -1.45 -42.34
N LEU A 210 5.00 -1.81 -41.31
CA LEU A 210 5.46 -1.69 -39.91
C LEU A 210 6.89 -2.20 -39.78
N THR A 211 7.73 -1.44 -39.09
CA THR A 211 9.12 -1.83 -38.86
C THR A 211 9.18 -3.14 -38.07
N PRO A 212 10.25 -3.93 -38.22
CA PRO A 212 10.44 -5.15 -37.42
C PRO A 212 10.40 -4.91 -35.89
N MET A 213 10.77 -3.72 -35.41
CA MET A 213 10.64 -3.33 -34.00
C MET A 213 9.18 -3.07 -33.59
N GLU A 214 8.40 -2.36 -34.41
CA GLU A 214 6.98 -2.09 -34.12
C GLU A 214 6.16 -3.38 -34.08
N LYS A 215 6.48 -4.37 -34.94
CA LYS A 215 5.86 -5.71 -34.88
C LYS A 215 6.11 -6.39 -33.53
N GLN A 216 7.36 -6.42 -33.07
CA GLN A 216 7.72 -6.94 -31.75
C GLN A 216 6.98 -6.22 -30.61
N ILE A 217 6.83 -4.89 -30.68
CA ILE A 217 6.09 -4.10 -29.68
C ILE A 217 4.60 -4.47 -29.69
N ILE A 218 3.99 -4.61 -30.87
CA ILE A 218 2.59 -5.04 -31.02
C ILE A 218 2.38 -6.46 -30.49
N ASP A 219 3.29 -7.39 -30.75
CA ASP A 219 3.15 -8.78 -30.30
C ASP A 219 3.39 -8.97 -28.78
N ILE A 220 4.02 -7.97 -28.13
CA ILE A 220 3.99 -7.82 -26.66
C ILE A 220 2.66 -7.16 -26.23
N LYS A 221 2.25 -6.05 -26.86
CA LYS A 221 1.03 -5.31 -26.49
C LYS A 221 -0.24 -6.15 -26.59
N LYS A 222 -0.39 -6.98 -27.62
CA LYS A 222 -1.50 -7.94 -27.78
C LYS A 222 -1.70 -8.86 -26.57
N LYS A 223 -0.63 -9.16 -25.81
CA LYS A 223 -0.66 -10.00 -24.60
C LYS A 223 -0.96 -9.21 -23.32
N HIS A 224 -0.79 -7.89 -23.37
CA HIS A 224 -0.87 -6.99 -22.22
C HIS A 224 -1.63 -5.70 -22.61
N MET A 225 -2.83 -5.86 -23.18
CA MET A 225 -3.61 -4.74 -23.73
C MET A 225 -4.04 -3.73 -22.67
N ASP A 226 -4.20 -4.15 -21.41
CA ASP A 226 -4.57 -3.32 -20.25
C ASP A 226 -3.39 -2.53 -19.65
N THR A 227 -2.18 -2.74 -20.16
CA THR A 227 -0.92 -2.31 -19.56
C THR A 227 -0.23 -1.26 -20.42
N LEU A 228 0.19 -0.13 -19.84
CA LEU A 228 1.02 0.88 -20.52
C LEU A 228 2.45 0.37 -20.70
N LEU A 229 2.94 0.25 -21.94
CA LEU A 229 4.27 -0.29 -22.21
C LEU A 229 5.35 0.78 -22.37
N ALA A 230 6.24 0.89 -21.38
CA ALA A 230 7.48 1.65 -21.47
C ALA A 230 8.56 0.78 -22.15
N VAL A 231 8.87 1.03 -23.42
CA VAL A 231 9.77 0.21 -24.23
C VAL A 231 11.17 0.82 -24.35
N GLU A 232 12.20 0.04 -24.03
CA GLU A 232 13.61 0.45 -24.10
C GLU A 232 14.10 0.57 -25.55
N VAL A 233 14.57 1.76 -25.92
CA VAL A 233 15.07 2.09 -27.27
C VAL A 233 16.36 2.88 -27.12
N GLY A 234 17.46 2.15 -26.85
CA GLY A 234 18.75 2.73 -26.52
C GLY A 234 18.71 3.46 -25.18
N TYR A 235 19.21 4.70 -25.13
CA TYR A 235 19.31 5.52 -23.91
C TYR A 235 17.97 6.05 -23.35
N LYS A 236 16.83 5.69 -23.96
CA LYS A 236 15.50 6.20 -23.57
C LYS A 236 14.41 5.12 -23.60
N TYR A 237 13.42 5.27 -22.74
CA TYR A 237 12.14 4.54 -22.85
C TYR A 237 11.19 5.33 -23.74
N ARG A 238 10.43 4.62 -24.59
CA ARG A 238 9.42 5.17 -25.49
C ARG A 238 8.10 4.41 -25.35
N PHE A 239 7.01 5.15 -25.31
CA PHE A 239 5.64 4.67 -25.46
C PHE A 239 5.19 4.79 -26.92
N PHE A 240 4.18 4.03 -27.31
CA PHE A 240 3.69 3.97 -28.69
C PHE A 240 2.16 4.05 -28.74
N GLY A 241 1.61 4.82 -29.66
CA GLY A 241 0.16 4.90 -29.90
C GLY A 241 -0.62 5.52 -28.72
N ASP A 242 -1.75 4.92 -28.35
CA ASP A 242 -2.56 5.35 -27.19
C ASP A 242 -1.75 5.40 -25.88
N ASP A 243 -0.80 4.48 -25.68
CA ASP A 243 0.09 4.51 -24.50
C ASP A 243 0.93 5.79 -24.47
N ALA A 244 1.33 6.32 -25.64
CA ALA A 244 2.05 7.60 -25.73
C ALA A 244 1.15 8.79 -25.41
N ARG A 245 -0.13 8.75 -25.80
CA ARG A 245 -1.12 9.79 -25.45
C ARG A 245 -1.37 9.83 -23.94
N VAL A 246 -1.56 8.67 -23.31
CA VAL A 246 -1.74 8.56 -21.85
C VAL A 246 -0.48 9.01 -21.11
N ALA A 247 0.69 8.48 -21.50
CA ALA A 247 1.96 8.85 -20.87
C ALA A 247 2.27 10.35 -21.01
N ALA A 248 2.00 10.97 -22.17
CA ALA A 248 2.16 12.40 -22.35
C ALA A 248 1.30 13.23 -21.38
N LYS A 249 0.02 12.84 -21.21
CA LYS A 249 -0.92 13.50 -20.28
C LYS A 249 -0.47 13.35 -18.82
N GLU A 250 -0.19 12.15 -18.34
CA GLU A 250 0.11 11.93 -16.92
C GLU A 250 1.54 12.33 -16.54
N LEU A 251 2.50 12.21 -17.46
CA LEU A 251 3.90 12.59 -17.22
C LEU A 251 4.20 14.07 -17.54
N GLN A 252 3.31 14.76 -18.26
CA GLN A 252 3.52 16.12 -18.79
C GLN A 252 4.77 16.18 -19.68
N ILE A 253 4.80 15.30 -20.69
CA ILE A 253 5.86 15.21 -21.70
C ILE A 253 5.26 15.31 -23.11
N MET A 254 6.05 15.77 -24.08
CA MET A 254 5.60 15.96 -25.46
C MET A 254 5.25 14.61 -26.13
N CYS A 255 4.11 14.57 -26.80
CA CYS A 255 3.69 13.44 -27.66
C CYS A 255 3.90 13.82 -29.12
N VAL A 256 4.81 13.11 -29.80
CA VAL A 256 4.97 13.20 -31.26
C VAL A 256 3.73 12.61 -31.91
N PRO A 257 3.02 13.34 -32.80
CA PRO A 257 1.85 12.83 -33.49
C PRO A 257 2.19 11.68 -34.44
N GLY A 258 1.21 10.82 -34.68
CA GLY A 258 1.32 9.57 -35.43
C GLY A 258 0.05 8.73 -35.23
N LYS A 259 0.02 7.48 -35.73
CA LYS A 259 -1.08 6.54 -35.46
C LYS A 259 -1.29 6.38 -33.94
N MET A 260 -2.53 6.42 -33.48
CA MET A 260 -2.89 6.12 -32.08
C MET A 260 -3.04 4.62 -31.88
N ARG A 261 -3.74 3.94 -32.80
CA ARG A 261 -4.06 2.53 -32.65
C ARG A 261 -3.11 1.63 -33.40
N PHE A 262 -3.06 0.36 -33.00
CA PHE A 262 -2.24 -0.67 -33.63
C PHE A 262 -2.92 -1.36 -34.83
N ASP A 263 -4.18 -1.06 -35.14
CA ASP A 263 -4.90 -1.45 -36.36
C ASP A 263 -4.75 -0.42 -37.49
N GLU A 264 -4.96 -0.86 -38.74
CA GLU A 264 -4.94 0.02 -39.92
C GLU A 264 -6.28 0.77 -40.09
N HIS A 265 -6.59 1.64 -39.13
CA HIS A 265 -7.86 2.39 -39.14
C HIS A 265 -7.87 3.46 -40.26
N PRO A 266 -8.93 3.56 -41.10
CA PRO A 266 -8.94 4.45 -42.27
C PRO A 266 -8.69 5.94 -41.98
N SER A 267 -9.07 6.43 -40.79
CA SER A 267 -8.80 7.83 -40.39
C SER A 267 -7.31 8.12 -40.17
N GLU A 268 -6.50 7.09 -39.87
CA GLU A 268 -5.07 7.21 -39.57
C GLU A 268 -4.19 6.73 -40.74
N ALA A 269 -4.79 6.42 -41.90
CA ALA A 269 -4.09 5.99 -43.12
C ALA A 269 -3.18 7.07 -43.74
N HIS A 270 -3.20 8.30 -43.22
CA HIS A 270 -2.33 9.41 -43.60
C HIS A 270 -1.07 9.53 -42.70
N LEU A 271 -0.90 8.64 -41.73
CA LEU A 271 0.19 8.64 -40.74
C LEU A 271 0.99 7.34 -40.90
N ASP A 272 2.29 7.42 -41.20
CA ASP A 272 3.10 6.22 -41.42
C ASP A 272 3.66 5.59 -40.14
N ARG A 273 3.81 6.37 -39.06
CA ARG A 273 4.47 5.99 -37.80
C ARG A 273 3.51 6.11 -36.61
N PHE A 274 3.67 5.28 -35.59
CA PHE A 274 2.91 5.43 -34.34
C PHE A 274 3.33 6.69 -33.57
N ALA A 275 2.36 7.31 -32.91
CA ALA A 275 2.63 8.41 -31.99
C ALA A 275 3.60 7.97 -30.87
N GLY A 276 4.37 8.90 -30.34
CA GLY A 276 5.47 8.58 -29.43
C GLY A 276 5.74 9.62 -28.38
N ALA A 277 5.85 9.17 -27.14
CA ALA A 277 6.33 9.94 -25.99
C ALA A 277 7.53 9.20 -25.38
N SER A 278 8.55 9.90 -24.89
CA SER A 278 9.77 9.25 -24.41
C SER A 278 10.50 10.03 -23.32
N PHE A 279 11.22 9.31 -22.44
CA PHE A 279 12.07 9.88 -21.39
C PHE A 279 13.39 9.10 -21.24
N PRO A 280 14.48 9.69 -20.69
CA PRO A 280 15.79 9.02 -20.52
C PRO A 280 15.73 7.82 -19.56
N THR A 281 16.51 6.76 -19.82
CA THR A 281 16.50 5.51 -19.03
C THR A 281 16.67 5.73 -17.52
N HIS A 282 17.54 6.64 -17.10
CA HIS A 282 17.78 6.94 -15.69
C HIS A 282 16.54 7.50 -14.95
N ARG A 283 15.56 8.08 -15.67
CA ARG A 283 14.31 8.61 -15.10
C ARG A 283 13.20 7.57 -14.94
N LEU A 284 13.45 6.29 -15.29
CA LEU A 284 12.45 5.22 -15.27
C LEU A 284 11.65 5.15 -13.97
N HIS A 285 12.33 5.16 -12.82
CA HIS A 285 11.67 5.08 -11.51
C HIS A 285 10.68 6.24 -11.29
N VAL A 286 11.07 7.48 -11.60
CA VAL A 286 10.21 8.68 -11.47
C VAL A 286 8.94 8.55 -12.33
N HIS A 287 9.08 8.14 -13.58
CA HIS A 287 7.96 8.09 -14.52
C HIS A 287 7.06 6.86 -14.31
N VAL A 288 7.63 5.70 -13.95
CA VAL A 288 6.84 4.52 -13.54
C VAL A 288 6.05 4.83 -12.28
N LYS A 289 6.68 5.39 -11.22
CA LYS A 289 5.98 5.76 -9.98
C LYS A 289 4.82 6.73 -10.27
N ARG A 290 5.02 7.77 -11.08
CA ARG A 290 3.94 8.70 -11.48
C ARG A 290 2.78 8.02 -12.21
N LEU A 291 3.05 7.11 -13.15
CA LEU A 291 1.98 6.38 -13.87
C LEU A 291 1.23 5.39 -12.96
N VAL A 292 1.95 4.72 -12.07
CA VAL A 292 1.37 3.82 -11.06
C VAL A 292 0.51 4.59 -10.04
N SER A 293 0.97 5.76 -9.58
CA SER A 293 0.20 6.66 -8.72
C SER A 293 -0.99 7.33 -9.44
N ALA A 294 -1.04 7.31 -10.77
CA ALA A 294 -2.23 7.67 -11.54
C ALA A 294 -3.21 6.48 -11.74
N GLY A 295 -2.89 5.30 -11.20
CA GLY A 295 -3.73 4.10 -11.24
C GLY A 295 -3.52 3.19 -12.45
N HIS A 296 -2.49 3.42 -13.27
CA HIS A 296 -2.20 2.58 -14.43
C HIS A 296 -1.41 1.32 -14.06
N LYS A 297 -1.70 0.20 -14.75
CA LYS A 297 -0.78 -0.94 -14.84
C LYS A 297 0.31 -0.59 -15.86
N VAL A 298 1.58 -0.71 -15.47
CA VAL A 298 2.74 -0.27 -16.26
C VAL A 298 3.70 -1.44 -16.46
N GLY A 299 4.02 -1.73 -17.73
CA GLY A 299 4.95 -2.77 -18.12
C GLY A 299 6.26 -2.15 -18.62
N VAL A 300 7.40 -2.57 -18.05
CA VAL A 300 8.73 -2.19 -18.53
C VAL A 300 9.26 -3.27 -19.45
N VAL A 301 9.48 -2.90 -20.70
CA VAL A 301 9.97 -3.79 -21.76
C VAL A 301 11.43 -3.43 -22.05
N ARG A 302 12.35 -4.33 -21.68
CA ARG A 302 13.80 -4.14 -21.84
C ARG A 302 14.36 -4.87 -23.05
N GLN A 303 15.55 -4.47 -23.48
CA GLN A 303 16.39 -5.24 -24.40
C GLN A 303 17.04 -6.40 -23.63
N LEU A 304 17.02 -7.62 -24.19
CA LEU A 304 17.59 -8.82 -23.57
C LEU A 304 19.08 -9.04 -23.87
N GLU A 305 19.64 -8.28 -24.80
CA GLU A 305 20.99 -8.48 -25.34
C GLU A 305 21.75 -7.15 -25.43
N THR A 306 23.06 -7.20 -25.21
CA THR A 306 23.94 -6.03 -25.38
C THR A 306 24.40 -5.91 -26.83
N ALA A 307 24.79 -4.70 -27.26
CA ALA A 307 25.29 -4.49 -28.62
C ALA A 307 26.52 -5.34 -28.96
N ALA A 308 27.36 -5.66 -27.98
CA ALA A 308 28.52 -6.55 -28.15
C ALA A 308 28.11 -8.01 -28.37
N LEU A 309 27.26 -8.57 -27.49
CA LEU A 309 26.75 -9.93 -27.62
C LEU A 309 26.02 -10.13 -28.95
N LYS A 310 25.18 -9.15 -29.32
CA LYS A 310 24.42 -9.18 -30.56
C LYS A 310 25.29 -9.07 -31.81
N LYS A 311 26.36 -8.27 -31.81
CA LYS A 311 27.32 -8.22 -32.94
C LYS A 311 28.04 -9.57 -33.16
N ALA A 312 28.22 -10.36 -32.10
CA ALA A 312 28.82 -11.69 -32.15
C ALA A 312 27.82 -12.84 -32.44
N GLY A 313 26.51 -12.61 -32.28
CA GLY A 313 25.47 -13.63 -32.46
C GLY A 313 24.88 -13.70 -33.86
N ASP A 314 24.23 -14.83 -34.17
CA ASP A 314 23.57 -15.10 -35.46
C ASP A 314 22.47 -14.06 -35.80
N ASN A 315 21.88 -13.47 -34.77
CA ASN A 315 20.81 -12.47 -34.87
C ASN A 315 21.30 -11.04 -35.13
N ARG A 316 22.61 -10.82 -35.36
CA ARG A 316 23.25 -9.50 -35.57
C ARG A 316 22.48 -8.54 -36.50
N ASN A 317 21.87 -9.08 -37.57
CA ASN A 317 21.15 -8.31 -38.60
C ASN A 317 19.66 -8.04 -38.27
N THR A 318 19.13 -8.54 -37.14
CA THR A 318 17.73 -8.34 -36.74
C THR A 318 17.60 -7.18 -35.74
N PRO A 319 16.41 -6.70 -35.35
CA PRO A 319 16.26 -5.75 -34.23
C PRO A 319 16.74 -6.34 -32.91
N PHE A 320 17.03 -5.48 -31.93
CA PHE A 320 17.28 -5.95 -30.57
C PHE A 320 16.07 -6.72 -30.01
N ILE A 321 16.30 -7.91 -29.47
CA ILE A 321 15.27 -8.74 -28.85
C ILE A 321 14.79 -8.06 -27.55
N ARG A 322 13.47 -7.96 -27.39
CA ARG A 322 12.83 -7.34 -26.23
C ARG A 322 11.80 -8.26 -25.59
N LYS A 323 11.62 -8.09 -24.28
CA LYS A 323 10.60 -8.76 -23.47
C LYS A 323 10.13 -7.83 -22.35
N LEU A 324 8.88 -8.00 -21.91
CA LEU A 324 8.43 -7.49 -20.63
C LEU A 324 9.30 -8.12 -19.52
N THR A 325 9.97 -7.29 -18.72
CA THR A 325 10.82 -7.75 -17.59
C THR A 325 10.23 -7.42 -16.23
N ASN A 326 9.40 -6.38 -16.15
CA ASN A 326 8.76 -5.95 -14.93
C ASN A 326 7.34 -5.48 -15.25
N LEU A 327 6.39 -5.85 -14.39
CA LEU A 327 5.03 -5.34 -14.38
C LEU A 327 4.80 -4.61 -13.05
N TYR A 328 4.07 -3.51 -13.06
CA TYR A 328 3.80 -2.70 -11.88
C TYR A 328 2.36 -2.20 -11.85
N THR A 329 1.72 -2.33 -10.70
CA THR A 329 0.46 -1.71 -10.29
C THR A 329 0.67 -1.03 -8.94
N LYS A 330 -0.36 -0.38 -8.40
CA LYS A 330 -0.25 0.38 -7.15
C LYS A 330 0.07 -0.50 -5.93
N GLY A 331 -0.40 -1.74 -5.88
CA GLY A 331 -0.03 -2.69 -4.82
C GLY A 331 1.31 -3.40 -5.04
N THR A 332 1.75 -3.56 -6.30
CA THR A 332 2.94 -4.36 -6.65
C THR A 332 4.22 -3.54 -6.87
N TYR A 333 4.15 -2.21 -6.82
CA TYR A 333 5.32 -1.34 -6.95
C TYR A 333 6.21 -1.37 -5.69
N ILE A 334 7.11 -2.35 -5.65
CA ILE A 334 8.09 -2.53 -4.58
C ILE A 334 9.44 -1.83 -4.84
N ASP A 335 9.71 -1.34 -6.07
CA ASP A 335 10.97 -0.69 -6.44
C ASP A 335 11.04 0.79 -6.06
N ASP A 336 10.45 1.12 -4.91
CA ASP A 336 10.36 2.47 -4.39
C ASP A 336 11.61 2.87 -3.59
N VAL A 337 12.60 3.44 -4.30
CA VAL A 337 13.94 3.76 -3.76
C VAL A 337 13.97 5.07 -2.93
N GLU A 338 12.81 5.57 -2.51
CA GLU A 338 12.64 6.88 -1.85
C GLU A 338 13.36 6.98 -0.48
N GLY A 339 13.84 5.87 0.08
CA GLY A 339 14.73 5.84 1.25
C GLY A 339 16.15 6.39 1.01
N LEU A 340 16.52 6.75 -0.23
CA LEU A 340 17.83 7.32 -0.58
C LEU A 340 17.80 8.82 -0.94
N GLU A 341 16.68 9.36 -1.46
CA GLU A 341 16.56 10.78 -1.87
C GLU A 341 15.80 11.65 -0.85
N GLY A 342 15.79 11.24 0.41
CA GLY A 342 15.25 12.01 1.53
C GLY A 342 13.72 12.08 1.57
N PRO A 343 13.14 12.91 2.45
CA PRO A 343 11.69 13.05 2.55
C PRO A 343 11.14 13.90 1.40
N VAL A 344 10.91 13.26 0.25
CA VAL A 344 9.89 13.76 -0.68
C VAL A 344 8.58 13.86 0.10
N ALA A 345 8.07 15.08 0.28
CA ALA A 345 6.83 15.28 1.00
C ALA A 345 5.71 14.55 0.26
N ALA A 346 5.03 13.63 0.94
CA ALA A 346 3.80 13.04 0.43
C ALA A 346 2.84 14.20 0.09
N PRO A 347 2.15 14.17 -1.08
CA PRO A 347 1.36 15.30 -1.54
C PRO A 347 0.30 15.66 -0.48
N ALA A 348 0.36 16.92 -0.03
CA ALA A 348 -0.39 17.37 1.14
C ALA A 348 -1.90 17.16 0.93
N GLY A 349 -2.49 16.30 1.74
CA GLY A 349 -3.92 15.98 1.72
C GLY A 349 -4.27 14.52 1.44
N SER A 350 -3.37 13.71 0.87
CA SER A 350 -3.64 12.26 0.73
C SER A 350 -3.13 11.48 1.94
N ALA A 351 -4.03 10.83 2.67
CA ALA A 351 -3.63 9.72 3.54
C ALA A 351 -2.98 8.61 2.69
N PRO A 352 -1.88 7.99 3.11
CA PRO A 352 -1.22 6.95 2.33
C PRO A 352 -2.09 5.69 2.33
N ALA A 353 -2.66 5.35 1.17
CA ALA A 353 -3.23 4.01 0.94
C ALA A 353 -2.17 2.96 1.34
N THR A 354 -2.56 1.97 2.14
CA THR A 354 -1.58 1.20 2.95
C THR A 354 -0.60 0.41 2.10
N GLY A 355 -0.98 0.05 0.87
CA GLY A 355 -0.21 -0.79 -0.05
C GLY A 355 -0.77 -2.20 -0.19
N HIS A 356 -1.92 -2.50 0.42
CA HIS A 356 -2.58 -3.80 0.31
C HIS A 356 -3.26 -3.97 -1.06
N LEU A 357 -3.02 -5.12 -1.70
CA LEU A 357 -3.98 -5.73 -2.62
C LEU A 357 -4.95 -6.58 -1.80
N LEU A 358 -6.25 -6.56 -2.12
CA LEU A 358 -7.26 -7.39 -1.46
C LEU A 358 -7.97 -8.29 -2.48
N CYS A 359 -7.78 -9.60 -2.34
CA CYS A 359 -8.56 -10.61 -3.05
C CYS A 359 -9.86 -10.88 -2.29
N LEU A 360 -10.96 -11.02 -3.01
CA LEU A 360 -12.30 -11.26 -2.47
C LEU A 360 -13.05 -12.29 -3.31
N THR A 361 -13.70 -13.23 -2.64
CA THR A 361 -14.74 -14.10 -3.22
C THR A 361 -15.91 -14.21 -2.26
N GLU A 362 -17.10 -14.48 -2.79
CA GLU A 362 -18.29 -14.75 -2.00
C GLU A 362 -18.99 -16.04 -2.46
N THR A 363 -19.87 -16.52 -1.59
CA THR A 363 -20.94 -17.47 -1.91
C THR A 363 -22.25 -17.01 -1.26
N ASN A 364 -23.37 -17.29 -1.92
CA ASN A 364 -24.69 -17.03 -1.35
C ASN A 364 -24.94 -18.00 -0.18
N ALA A 365 -25.30 -17.46 1.00
CA ALA A 365 -25.54 -18.20 2.23
C ALA A 365 -27.04 -18.30 2.60
N GLY A 366 -27.93 -17.85 1.73
CA GLY A 366 -29.38 -17.89 1.87
C GLY A 366 -30.06 -16.53 1.79
N GLY A 367 -31.38 -16.55 1.63
CA GLY A 367 -32.20 -15.34 1.52
C GLY A 367 -32.12 -14.63 0.17
N SER A 368 -32.90 -13.57 0.02
CA SER A 368 -32.95 -12.74 -1.18
C SER A 368 -33.50 -11.34 -0.85
N GLY A 369 -33.21 -10.35 -1.70
CA GLY A 369 -33.62 -8.97 -1.44
C GLY A 369 -32.96 -8.42 -0.17
N THR A 370 -33.77 -7.89 0.76
CA THR A 370 -33.30 -7.38 2.07
C THR A 370 -32.71 -8.45 2.96
N ASP A 371 -33.12 -9.70 2.76
CA ASP A 371 -32.76 -10.82 3.63
C ASP A 371 -31.57 -11.61 3.07
N GLU A 372 -30.93 -11.10 2.00
CA GLU A 372 -29.72 -11.66 1.39
C GLU A 372 -28.58 -11.78 2.40
N LYS A 373 -28.13 -13.01 2.61
CA LYS A 373 -26.93 -13.34 3.38
C LYS A 373 -25.90 -13.96 2.44
N VAL A 374 -24.66 -13.54 2.59
CA VAL A 374 -23.51 -14.13 1.89
C VAL A 374 -22.47 -14.59 2.91
N ARG A 375 -21.62 -15.53 2.51
CA ARG A 375 -20.33 -15.77 3.16
C ARG A 375 -19.24 -15.22 2.25
N LEU A 376 -18.35 -14.43 2.80
CA LEU A 376 -17.18 -13.88 2.10
C LEU A 376 -15.91 -14.55 2.62
N GLY A 377 -14.95 -14.73 1.72
CA GLY A 377 -13.55 -14.93 2.07
C GLY A 377 -12.71 -13.80 1.49
N ILE A 378 -11.76 -13.30 2.27
CA ILE A 378 -10.81 -12.28 1.84
C ILE A 378 -9.37 -12.69 2.15
N VAL A 379 -8.45 -12.32 1.26
CA VAL A 379 -7.00 -12.35 1.49
C VAL A 379 -6.43 -11.02 1.03
N ALA A 380 -5.99 -10.20 1.97
CA ALA A 380 -5.25 -8.98 1.71
C ALA A 380 -3.75 -9.21 1.92
N VAL A 381 -2.92 -8.69 1.03
CA VAL A 381 -1.46 -8.80 1.10
C VAL A 381 -0.82 -7.47 0.73
N GLN A 382 0.23 -7.09 1.47
CA GLN A 382 1.06 -5.94 1.16
C GLN A 382 2.47 -6.41 0.71
N PRO A 383 2.73 -6.54 -0.61
CA PRO A 383 4.04 -6.96 -1.13
C PRO A 383 5.20 -6.03 -0.76
N THR A 384 4.94 -4.83 -0.24
CA THR A 384 6.00 -3.92 0.23
C THR A 384 6.48 -4.21 1.66
N THR A 385 5.72 -4.95 2.48
CA THR A 385 6.07 -5.27 3.88
C THR A 385 5.98 -6.76 4.21
N GLY A 386 5.34 -7.57 3.36
CA GLY A 386 5.06 -8.97 3.65
C GLY A 386 3.91 -9.17 4.64
N ASP A 387 3.10 -8.14 4.90
CA ASP A 387 1.90 -8.24 5.74
C ASP A 387 0.81 -9.03 5.00
N ILE A 388 0.24 -10.06 5.64
CA ILE A 388 -0.77 -10.94 5.04
C ILE A 388 -1.95 -11.07 6.01
N ILE A 389 -3.11 -10.56 5.62
CA ILE A 389 -4.32 -10.54 6.43
C ILE A 389 -5.39 -11.38 5.73
N TYR A 390 -6.00 -12.34 6.43
CA TYR A 390 -7.08 -13.17 5.91
C TYR A 390 -8.30 -13.18 6.83
N ASP A 391 -9.47 -13.44 6.27
CA ASP A 391 -10.71 -13.59 7.05
C ASP A 391 -11.78 -14.32 6.26
N ASP A 392 -12.65 -15.06 6.94
CA ASP A 392 -13.96 -15.43 6.40
C ASP A 392 -15.08 -15.15 7.39
N PHE A 393 -16.19 -14.66 6.87
CA PHE A 393 -17.28 -14.10 7.66
C PHE A 393 -18.60 -14.15 6.89
N TYR A 394 -19.70 -14.04 7.62
CA TYR A 394 -21.03 -13.84 7.04
C TYR A 394 -21.36 -12.36 7.02
N ASP A 395 -22.05 -11.90 5.98
CA ASP A 395 -22.48 -10.52 5.84
C ASP A 395 -23.92 -10.45 5.30
N GLY A 396 -24.64 -9.39 5.68
CA GLY A 396 -26.02 -9.13 5.27
C GLY A 396 -26.11 -8.19 4.06
N PHE A 397 -27.33 -7.86 3.67
CA PHE A 397 -27.63 -6.97 2.54
C PHE A 397 -26.86 -5.63 2.56
N MET A 398 -26.63 -5.04 3.74
CA MET A 398 -25.94 -3.74 3.89
C MET A 398 -24.40 -3.81 3.78
N ARG A 399 -23.79 -5.00 3.78
CA ARG A 399 -22.34 -5.23 3.65
C ARG A 399 -21.45 -4.52 4.69
N SER A 400 -21.95 -4.35 5.93
CA SER A 400 -21.27 -3.63 7.01
C SER A 400 -20.04 -4.36 7.57
N GLU A 401 -20.00 -5.68 7.50
CA GLU A 401 -18.83 -6.46 7.92
C GLU A 401 -17.69 -6.35 6.90
N LEU A 402 -18.02 -6.39 5.60
CA LEU A 402 -17.09 -6.11 4.51
C LEU A 402 -16.58 -4.66 4.56
N GLU A 403 -17.49 -3.68 4.66
CA GLU A 403 -17.13 -2.25 4.76
C GLU A 403 -16.13 -2.00 5.89
N THR A 404 -16.40 -2.55 7.08
CA THR A 404 -15.49 -2.48 8.24
C THR A 404 -14.09 -3.00 7.90
N ARG A 405 -13.99 -4.16 7.24
CA ARG A 405 -12.70 -4.74 6.82
C ARG A 405 -11.97 -3.87 5.81
N LEU A 406 -12.69 -3.33 4.83
CA LEU A 406 -12.12 -2.44 3.82
C LEU A 406 -11.58 -1.14 4.43
N LEU A 407 -12.28 -0.53 5.40
CA LEU A 407 -11.82 0.70 6.08
C LEU A 407 -10.59 0.47 6.98
N HIS A 408 -10.49 -0.69 7.64
CA HIS A 408 -9.29 -1.06 8.40
C HIS A 408 -8.07 -1.29 7.50
N ILE A 409 -8.22 -2.13 6.46
CA ILE A 409 -7.14 -2.56 5.56
C ILE A 409 -6.71 -1.43 4.60
N ALA A 410 -7.66 -0.62 4.13
CA ALA A 410 -7.47 0.43 3.13
C ALA A 410 -6.75 -0.04 1.85
N PRO A 411 -7.30 -1.04 1.12
CA PRO A 411 -6.68 -1.61 -0.06
C PRO A 411 -6.57 -0.59 -1.21
N CYS A 412 -5.47 -0.65 -1.96
CA CYS A 412 -5.27 0.16 -3.16
C CYS A 412 -5.63 -0.56 -4.46
N GLU A 413 -5.89 -1.87 -4.38
CA GLU A 413 -6.13 -2.74 -5.52
C GLU A 413 -6.98 -3.95 -5.08
N PHE A 414 -7.97 -4.32 -5.89
CA PHE A 414 -8.90 -5.42 -5.65
C PHE A 414 -8.73 -6.53 -6.69
N LEU A 415 -8.78 -7.79 -6.25
CA LEU A 415 -8.80 -8.97 -7.10
C LEU A 415 -10.09 -9.77 -6.83
N ILE A 416 -11.10 -9.62 -7.69
CA ILE A 416 -12.41 -10.25 -7.49
C ILE A 416 -12.43 -11.62 -8.18
N VAL A 417 -12.67 -12.68 -7.40
CA VAL A 417 -12.72 -14.06 -7.90
C VAL A 417 -14.17 -14.48 -8.12
N GLY A 418 -14.59 -14.46 -9.40
CA GLY A 418 -15.93 -14.79 -9.85
C GLY A 418 -16.92 -13.63 -9.87
N SER A 419 -18.20 -13.97 -9.94
CA SER A 419 -19.31 -13.03 -9.78
C SER A 419 -19.56 -12.72 -8.30
N VAL A 420 -19.71 -11.44 -7.96
CA VAL A 420 -20.16 -10.97 -6.65
C VAL A 420 -21.60 -10.42 -6.73
N SER A 421 -22.29 -10.35 -5.59
CA SER A 421 -23.61 -9.76 -5.46
C SER A 421 -23.62 -8.27 -5.82
N LYS A 422 -24.77 -7.76 -6.26
CA LYS A 422 -24.99 -6.34 -6.56
C LYS A 422 -24.76 -5.41 -5.36
N ALA A 423 -24.87 -5.91 -4.13
CA ALA A 423 -24.54 -5.16 -2.92
C ALA A 423 -23.01 -5.05 -2.75
N THR A 424 -22.31 -6.18 -2.82
CA THR A 424 -20.84 -6.27 -2.79
C THR A 424 -20.20 -5.42 -3.90
N GLU A 425 -20.71 -5.55 -5.13
CA GLU A 425 -20.25 -4.81 -6.30
C GLU A 425 -20.36 -3.30 -6.09
N LYS A 426 -21.54 -2.80 -5.67
CA LYS A 426 -21.75 -1.37 -5.39
C LYS A 426 -20.83 -0.84 -4.29
N LEU A 427 -20.53 -1.63 -3.25
CA LEU A 427 -19.62 -1.22 -2.20
C LEU A 427 -18.17 -1.10 -2.73
N VAL A 428 -17.72 -2.06 -3.55
CA VAL A 428 -16.40 -2.01 -4.19
C VAL A 428 -16.33 -0.87 -5.23
N GLU A 429 -17.36 -0.67 -6.06
CA GLU A 429 -17.45 0.46 -7.00
C GLU A 429 -17.45 1.82 -6.27
N HIS A 430 -18.21 1.94 -5.18
CA HIS A 430 -18.24 3.16 -4.36
C HIS A 430 -16.86 3.47 -3.77
N LEU A 431 -16.24 2.50 -3.10
CA LEU A 431 -14.96 2.66 -2.40
C LEU A 431 -13.75 2.75 -3.34
N SER A 432 -13.79 2.11 -4.51
CA SER A 432 -12.71 2.21 -5.52
C SER A 432 -12.85 3.43 -6.44
N GLY A 433 -14.08 3.90 -6.68
CA GLY A 433 -14.40 4.78 -7.80
C GLY A 433 -14.09 6.26 -7.59
N SER A 434 -14.20 6.79 -6.36
CA SER A 434 -13.98 8.21 -6.05
C SER A 434 -12.62 8.51 -5.43
N ARG A 435 -12.07 9.67 -5.78
CA ARG A 435 -10.86 10.25 -5.18
C ARG A 435 -11.12 10.94 -3.83
N THR A 436 -12.39 11.10 -3.45
CA THR A 436 -12.82 11.71 -2.17
C THR A 436 -13.10 10.67 -1.07
N ASN A 437 -12.74 9.41 -1.31
CA ASN A 437 -12.97 8.33 -0.36
C ASN A 437 -11.89 8.30 0.73
N VAL A 438 -12.15 7.54 1.79
CA VAL A 438 -11.24 7.28 2.94
C VAL A 438 -9.85 6.74 2.52
N PHE A 439 -9.67 6.35 1.26
CA PHE A 439 -8.38 5.85 0.72
C PHE A 439 -7.61 6.89 -0.11
N GLY A 440 -8.13 8.12 -0.24
CA GLY A 440 -7.49 9.30 -0.83
C GLY A 440 -7.22 9.25 -2.34
N ASP A 441 -7.45 8.10 -2.99
CA ASP A 441 -7.15 7.87 -4.40
C ASP A 441 -7.90 6.64 -4.93
N ARG A 442 -8.06 6.56 -6.25
CA ARG A 442 -8.79 5.49 -6.94
C ARG A 442 -8.11 4.13 -6.73
N ALA A 443 -8.88 3.11 -6.34
CA ALA A 443 -8.36 1.74 -6.28
C ALA A 443 -8.50 1.05 -7.66
N ARG A 444 -7.52 0.20 -8.03
CA ARG A 444 -7.65 -0.67 -9.21
C ARG A 444 -8.59 -1.84 -8.88
N VAL A 445 -9.35 -2.31 -9.85
CA VAL A 445 -10.14 -3.55 -9.75
C VAL A 445 -9.76 -4.48 -10.89
N GLU A 446 -9.30 -5.68 -10.55
CA GLU A 446 -8.98 -6.78 -11.44
C GLU A 446 -9.95 -7.95 -11.15
N ARG A 447 -10.20 -8.83 -12.14
CA ARG A 447 -11.13 -9.95 -11.99
C ARG A 447 -10.56 -11.25 -12.54
N THR A 448 -10.90 -12.35 -11.89
CA THR A 448 -10.54 -13.72 -12.30
C THR A 448 -11.81 -14.57 -12.39
N GLU A 449 -11.90 -15.44 -13.39
CA GLU A 449 -13.05 -16.34 -13.54
C GLU A 449 -13.09 -17.44 -12.46
N LYS A 450 -14.28 -17.70 -11.91
CA LYS A 450 -14.52 -18.73 -10.88
C LYS A 450 -15.17 -19.95 -11.55
N SER A 451 -14.33 -20.92 -11.94
CA SER A 451 -14.79 -22.20 -12.49
C SER A 451 -15.56 -23.01 -11.43
N LYS A 452 -16.38 -23.99 -11.86
CA LYS A 452 -17.09 -24.89 -10.92
C LYS A 452 -16.14 -25.76 -10.08
N THR A 453 -14.94 -26.01 -10.59
CA THR A 453 -13.89 -26.81 -9.94
C THR A 453 -12.84 -25.96 -9.21
N PHE A 454 -13.03 -24.63 -9.16
CA PHE A 454 -12.00 -23.70 -8.70
C PHE A 454 -11.56 -23.96 -7.25
N ALA A 455 -12.46 -24.35 -6.35
CA ALA A 455 -12.12 -24.67 -4.96
C ALA A 455 -11.13 -25.85 -4.85
N ALA A 456 -11.39 -26.94 -5.58
CA ALA A 456 -10.48 -28.09 -5.64
C ALA A 456 -9.16 -27.74 -6.33
N GLN A 457 -9.22 -26.99 -7.44
CA GLN A 457 -8.04 -26.49 -8.15
C GLN A 457 -7.17 -25.58 -7.26
N ALA A 458 -7.79 -24.71 -6.46
CA ALA A 458 -7.11 -23.84 -5.51
C ALA A 458 -6.39 -24.62 -4.40
N TYR A 459 -7.06 -25.64 -3.84
CA TYR A 459 -6.44 -26.50 -2.83
C TYR A 459 -5.24 -27.27 -3.38
N THR A 460 -5.35 -27.84 -4.59
CA THR A 460 -4.24 -28.51 -5.28
C THR A 460 -3.08 -27.54 -5.56
N HIS A 461 -3.36 -26.40 -6.19
CA HIS A 461 -2.35 -25.38 -6.53
C HIS A 461 -1.61 -24.83 -5.31
N ILE A 462 -2.33 -24.60 -4.19
CA ILE A 462 -1.71 -24.22 -2.91
C ILE A 462 -0.83 -25.35 -2.35
N SER A 463 -1.32 -26.59 -2.38
CA SER A 463 -0.54 -27.75 -1.93
C SER A 463 0.75 -27.89 -2.74
N ASP A 464 0.67 -27.80 -4.08
CA ASP A 464 1.82 -27.86 -4.98
C ASP A 464 2.81 -26.71 -4.74
N PHE A 465 2.33 -25.48 -4.54
CA PHE A 465 3.15 -24.28 -4.29
C PHE A 465 4.03 -24.41 -3.05
N TYR A 466 3.52 -25.01 -1.97
CA TYR A 466 4.30 -25.25 -0.74
C TYR A 466 5.07 -26.57 -0.78
N ALA A 467 4.49 -27.67 -1.30
CA ALA A 467 5.14 -28.98 -1.40
C ALA A 467 6.38 -28.95 -2.30
N GLY A 468 6.33 -28.21 -3.42
CA GLY A 468 7.50 -27.99 -4.29
C GLY A 468 8.69 -27.32 -3.59
N LYS A 469 8.47 -26.68 -2.44
CA LYS A 469 9.50 -26.02 -1.62
C LYS A 469 9.98 -26.89 -0.44
N MET A 470 9.33 -28.03 -0.18
CA MET A 470 9.82 -29.02 0.78
C MET A 470 11.06 -29.78 0.28
N GLN A 471 11.30 -29.83 -1.03
CA GLN A 471 12.49 -30.45 -1.66
C GLN A 471 13.81 -29.66 -1.45
N SER A 472 13.92 -28.89 -0.36
CA SER A 472 15.13 -28.19 0.06
C SER A 472 15.37 -28.46 1.54
N ASP A 473 16.52 -29.09 1.85
CA ASP A 473 16.72 -29.91 3.05
C ASP A 473 16.68 -29.16 4.41
N ASP A 474 16.89 -27.84 4.42
CA ASP A 474 17.28 -27.10 5.64
C ASP A 474 16.15 -26.78 6.67
N ALA A 475 14.90 -27.21 6.46
CA ALA A 475 13.83 -27.08 7.46
C ALA A 475 12.60 -27.96 7.14
N SER A 476 12.44 -29.11 7.78
CA SER A 476 11.26 -29.98 7.62
C SER A 476 10.08 -29.54 8.50
N GLU A 477 10.30 -29.40 9.80
CA GLU A 477 9.23 -29.19 10.80
C GLU A 477 8.51 -27.86 10.63
N GLU A 478 9.24 -26.75 10.46
CA GLU A 478 8.61 -25.45 10.20
C GLU A 478 7.74 -25.50 8.94
N LYS A 479 8.20 -26.16 7.86
CA LYS A 479 7.43 -26.28 6.61
C LYS A 479 6.18 -27.16 6.77
N SER A 480 6.18 -28.14 7.67
CA SER A 480 4.97 -28.90 8.01
C SER A 480 3.95 -28.01 8.72
N ALA A 481 4.35 -27.35 9.81
CA ALA A 481 3.47 -26.45 10.57
C ALA A 481 2.95 -25.25 9.74
N MET A 482 3.65 -24.90 8.66
CA MET A 482 3.18 -23.95 7.64
C MET A 482 2.05 -24.52 6.78
N LEU A 483 2.21 -25.73 6.24
CA LEU A 483 1.16 -26.42 5.50
C LEU A 483 -0.07 -26.63 6.39
N ASP A 484 0.10 -27.06 7.64
CA ASP A 484 -1.00 -27.26 8.59
C ASP A 484 -1.83 -25.99 8.80
N LYS A 485 -1.17 -24.82 8.98
CA LYS A 485 -1.85 -23.52 9.07
C LYS A 485 -2.59 -23.13 7.78
N VAL A 486 -2.04 -23.46 6.62
CA VAL A 486 -2.66 -23.18 5.32
C VAL A 486 -3.84 -24.12 5.04
N HIS A 487 -3.76 -25.39 5.45
CA HIS A 487 -4.85 -26.36 5.35
C HIS A 487 -5.99 -26.09 6.33
N GLN A 488 -5.75 -25.35 7.42
CA GLN A 488 -6.78 -24.84 8.33
C GLN A 488 -7.57 -23.63 7.77
N LEU A 489 -7.17 -23.07 6.62
CA LEU A 489 -7.89 -21.96 6.00
C LEU A 489 -9.21 -22.43 5.37
N SER A 490 -10.27 -21.66 5.54
CA SER A 490 -11.58 -21.95 4.96
C SER A 490 -11.57 -21.91 3.43
N GLU A 491 -12.48 -22.65 2.79
CA GLU A 491 -12.55 -22.81 1.32
C GLU A 491 -12.47 -21.48 0.57
N LEU A 492 -13.19 -20.45 1.02
CA LEU A 492 -13.22 -19.13 0.38
C LEU A 492 -11.89 -18.36 0.53
N VAL A 493 -11.18 -18.53 1.65
CA VAL A 493 -9.85 -17.96 1.87
C VAL A 493 -8.81 -18.69 1.04
N THR A 494 -8.88 -20.02 0.98
CA THR A 494 -8.05 -20.88 0.11
C THR A 494 -8.23 -20.53 -1.37
N MET A 495 -9.46 -20.29 -1.82
CA MET A 495 -9.74 -19.75 -3.16
C MET A 495 -9.06 -18.39 -3.41
N CYS A 496 -9.17 -17.45 -2.47
CA CYS A 496 -8.56 -16.12 -2.60
C CYS A 496 -7.03 -16.16 -2.57
N LEU A 497 -6.45 -17.00 -1.70
CA LEU A 497 -5.01 -17.21 -1.61
C LEU A 497 -4.46 -17.77 -2.92
N SER A 498 -5.11 -18.78 -3.50
CA SER A 498 -4.70 -19.35 -4.80
C SER A 498 -4.75 -18.31 -5.91
N ALA A 499 -5.83 -17.54 -5.99
CA ALA A 499 -5.96 -16.49 -7.00
C ALA A 499 -4.89 -15.39 -6.83
N MET A 500 -4.56 -15.01 -5.59
CA MET A 500 -3.54 -14.00 -5.30
C MET A 500 -2.11 -14.54 -5.55
N ILE A 501 -1.84 -15.84 -5.34
CA ILE A 501 -0.59 -16.50 -5.75
C ILE A 501 -0.44 -16.42 -7.27
N THR A 502 -1.47 -16.82 -8.04
CA THR A 502 -1.43 -16.74 -9.51
C THR A 502 -1.25 -15.30 -9.97
N HIS A 503 -2.01 -14.34 -9.43
CA HIS A 503 -1.88 -12.93 -9.78
C HIS A 503 -0.47 -12.38 -9.48
N LEU A 504 0.08 -12.61 -8.27
CA LEU A 504 1.42 -12.09 -7.92
C LEU A 504 2.57 -12.78 -8.66
N THR A 505 2.35 -13.97 -9.24
CA THR A 505 3.33 -14.65 -10.10
C THR A 505 3.65 -13.84 -11.35
N ASP A 506 2.66 -13.15 -11.95
CA ASP A 506 2.87 -12.29 -13.13
C ASP A 506 3.76 -11.06 -12.85
N TYR A 507 4.02 -10.74 -11.58
CA TYR A 507 4.88 -9.64 -11.12
C TYR A 507 6.21 -10.13 -10.51
N GLY A 508 6.37 -11.45 -10.33
CA GLY A 508 7.47 -12.04 -9.57
C GLY A 508 7.47 -11.58 -8.10
N LEU A 509 6.32 -11.73 -7.43
CA LEU A 509 6.06 -11.34 -6.03
C LEU A 509 5.37 -12.43 -5.19
N GLU A 510 5.00 -13.56 -5.80
CA GLU A 510 4.34 -14.73 -5.23
C GLU A 510 5.05 -15.29 -4.00
N HIS A 511 6.38 -15.14 -3.95
CA HIS A 511 7.22 -15.47 -2.80
C HIS A 511 6.86 -14.75 -1.49
N VAL A 512 5.97 -13.76 -1.52
CA VAL A 512 5.39 -13.16 -0.31
C VAL A 512 4.72 -14.21 0.58
N PHE A 513 4.06 -15.22 -0.01
CA PHE A 513 3.29 -16.22 0.73
C PHE A 513 4.17 -17.26 1.43
N ASP A 514 5.45 -17.35 1.08
CA ASP A 514 6.44 -18.13 1.82
C ASP A 514 6.74 -17.51 3.21
N LEU A 515 6.38 -16.23 3.43
CA LEU A 515 6.40 -15.55 4.73
C LEU A 515 5.17 -15.92 5.57
N THR A 516 4.89 -17.21 5.67
CA THR A 516 3.75 -17.85 6.37
C THR A 516 3.57 -17.39 7.82
N LYS A 517 4.67 -17.05 8.52
CA LYS A 517 4.67 -16.46 9.87
C LYS A 517 3.98 -15.09 9.94
N ASN A 518 3.76 -14.42 8.82
CA ASN A 518 3.10 -13.13 8.71
C ASN A 518 1.58 -13.23 8.44
N PHE A 519 1.02 -14.43 8.27
CA PHE A 519 -0.43 -14.62 8.11
C PHE A 519 -1.17 -14.28 9.41
N GLN A 520 -2.08 -13.30 9.35
CA GLN A 520 -2.86 -12.81 10.48
C GLN A 520 -4.36 -12.89 10.17
N SER A 521 -5.14 -13.55 11.03
CA SER A 521 -6.61 -13.48 10.95
C SER A 521 -7.08 -12.06 11.29
N PHE A 522 -7.99 -11.51 10.50
CA PHE A 522 -8.58 -10.20 10.79
C PHE A 522 -9.45 -10.27 12.05
N SER A 523 -10.31 -11.27 12.18
CA SER A 523 -11.28 -11.44 13.27
C SER A 523 -10.71 -12.07 14.56
N ALA A 524 -9.39 -11.99 14.77
CA ALA A 524 -8.75 -12.51 15.98
C ALA A 524 -9.26 -11.80 17.25
N ARG A 525 -9.84 -12.56 18.20
CA ARG A 525 -10.51 -12.08 19.43
C ARG A 525 -9.63 -11.33 20.44
N SER A 526 -8.37 -11.05 20.12
CA SER A 526 -7.44 -10.27 20.96
C SER A 526 -7.67 -8.75 20.89
N HIS A 527 -8.47 -8.27 19.94
CA HIS A 527 -8.68 -6.84 19.69
C HIS A 527 -10.16 -6.44 19.64
N MET A 528 -10.44 -5.19 20.01
CA MET A 528 -11.75 -4.56 19.86
C MET A 528 -12.02 -4.28 18.38
N LEU A 529 -13.09 -4.86 17.82
CA LEU A 529 -13.52 -4.59 16.46
C LEU A 529 -14.31 -3.28 16.39
N LEU A 530 -13.64 -2.19 16.04
CA LEU A 530 -14.29 -0.93 15.67
C LEU A 530 -14.93 -1.09 14.28
N ASN A 531 -16.25 -0.92 14.17
CA ASN A 531 -16.94 -0.98 12.88
C ASN A 531 -16.68 0.29 12.03
N GLY A 532 -16.99 0.22 10.73
CA GLY A 532 -16.76 1.31 9.78
C GLY A 532 -17.32 2.66 10.23
N ASN A 533 -18.58 2.67 10.67
CA ASN A 533 -19.24 3.89 11.19
C ASN A 533 -18.54 4.45 12.44
N THR A 534 -18.02 3.60 13.32
CA THR A 534 -17.28 4.01 14.52
C THR A 534 -15.92 4.59 14.18
N LEU A 535 -15.17 3.97 13.25
CA LEU A 535 -13.89 4.51 12.75
C LEU A 535 -14.05 5.92 12.18
N SER A 536 -15.10 6.13 11.38
CA SER A 536 -15.41 7.42 10.76
C SER A 536 -15.92 8.44 11.78
N SER A 537 -16.86 8.08 12.65
CA SER A 537 -17.53 9.02 13.58
C SER A 537 -16.66 9.45 14.76
N LEU A 538 -15.64 8.66 15.11
CA LEU A 538 -14.62 9.02 16.10
C LEU A 538 -13.34 9.58 15.47
N GLU A 539 -13.36 9.88 14.16
CA GLU A 539 -12.24 10.44 13.38
C GLU A 539 -10.90 9.72 13.65
N ILE A 540 -10.92 8.37 13.64
CA ILE A 540 -9.81 7.55 14.15
C ILE A 540 -8.55 7.72 13.29
N TYR A 541 -8.71 7.73 11.96
CA TYR A 541 -7.61 7.86 10.99
C TYR A 541 -7.61 9.19 10.21
N GLN A 542 -8.79 9.77 9.99
CA GLN A 542 -9.05 10.97 9.18
C GLN A 542 -10.22 11.74 9.78
N ASN A 543 -10.28 13.05 9.52
CA ASN A 543 -11.45 13.86 9.86
C ASN A 543 -12.53 13.82 8.75
N GLN A 544 -13.77 14.19 9.06
CA GLN A 544 -14.89 14.23 8.10
C GLN A 544 -15.06 15.58 7.36
N THR A 545 -14.20 16.57 7.64
CA THR A 545 -14.30 17.92 7.07
C THR A 545 -13.50 18.08 5.76
N ASP A 546 -12.26 17.57 5.73
CA ASP A 546 -11.37 17.60 4.56
C ASP A 546 -10.78 16.23 4.18
N TYR A 547 -11.16 15.15 4.89
CA TYR A 547 -10.69 13.77 4.70
C TYR A 547 -9.18 13.57 4.84
N THR A 548 -8.45 14.55 5.38
CA THR A 548 -7.02 14.39 5.69
C THR A 548 -6.81 13.73 7.05
N GLU A 549 -5.60 13.20 7.29
CA GLU A 549 -5.22 12.67 8.60
C GLU A 549 -5.23 13.76 9.69
N LYS A 550 -5.10 15.04 9.33
CA LYS A 550 -4.93 16.14 10.29
C LYS A 550 -6.18 16.28 11.17
N GLY A 551 -5.98 16.35 12.49
CA GLY A 551 -7.08 16.41 13.47
C GLY A 551 -7.58 15.04 13.95
N SER A 552 -7.31 13.96 13.22
CA SER A 552 -7.66 12.60 13.66
C SER A 552 -6.96 12.17 14.95
N LEU A 553 -7.52 11.17 15.63
CA LEU A 553 -6.88 10.54 16.79
C LEU A 553 -5.47 10.01 16.44
N PHE A 554 -5.32 9.37 15.29
CA PHE A 554 -4.03 8.89 14.80
C PHE A 554 -3.01 10.04 14.63
N PHE A 555 -3.40 11.18 14.06
CA PHE A 555 -2.52 12.36 13.91
C PHE A 555 -2.11 12.96 15.27
N ILE A 556 -3.01 12.99 16.26
CA ILE A 556 -2.69 13.47 17.60
C ILE A 556 -1.63 12.58 18.26
N LEU A 557 -1.81 11.26 18.18
CA LEU A 557 -0.93 10.25 18.80
C LEU A 557 0.38 10.02 18.05
N ASN A 558 0.45 10.28 16.74
CA ASN A 558 1.62 9.93 15.93
C ASN A 558 2.84 10.84 16.21
N ARG A 559 3.73 10.36 17.08
CA ARG A 559 5.06 10.93 17.38
C ARG A 559 6.21 9.99 16.98
N THR A 560 5.91 9.02 16.10
CA THR A 560 6.85 7.97 15.70
C THR A 560 8.01 8.52 14.86
N GLN A 561 9.21 7.98 15.06
CA GLN A 561 10.42 8.40 14.34
C GLN A 561 10.69 7.58 13.06
N THR A 562 10.08 6.40 12.92
CA THR A 562 10.32 5.47 11.80
C THR A 562 9.02 5.08 11.09
N ARG A 563 9.12 4.77 9.78
CA ARG A 563 7.95 4.43 8.95
C ARG A 563 7.26 3.12 9.38
N PHE A 564 8.01 2.13 9.81
CA PHE A 564 7.46 0.90 10.39
C PHE A 564 6.81 1.15 11.76
N GLY A 565 7.37 2.04 12.59
CA GLY A 565 6.73 2.51 13.81
C GLY A 565 5.39 3.21 13.55
N GLN A 566 5.32 4.08 12.52
CA GLN A 566 4.09 4.73 12.08
C GLN A 566 3.01 3.70 11.66
N ARG A 567 3.39 2.66 10.90
CA ARG A 567 2.47 1.56 10.51
C ARG A 567 1.98 0.76 11.72
N LEU A 568 2.87 0.41 12.65
CA LEU A 568 2.51 -0.33 13.87
C LEU A 568 1.54 0.48 14.75
N LEU A 569 1.79 1.78 14.92
CA LEU A 569 0.87 2.67 15.64
C LEU A 569 -0.50 2.76 14.96
N ARG A 570 -0.56 2.84 13.62
CA ARG A 570 -1.84 2.82 12.88
C ARG A 570 -2.62 1.53 13.18
N LYS A 571 -1.95 0.36 13.16
CA LYS A 571 -2.56 -0.92 13.54
C LYS A 571 -3.11 -0.89 14.97
N TRP A 572 -2.34 -0.36 15.94
CA TRP A 572 -2.76 -0.31 17.35
C TRP A 572 -3.92 0.67 17.62
N VAL A 573 -3.96 1.83 16.95
CA VAL A 573 -5.00 2.86 17.17
C VAL A 573 -6.36 2.39 16.66
N GLY A 574 -6.41 1.72 15.51
CA GLY A 574 -7.66 1.13 14.99
C GLY A 574 -8.06 -0.19 15.67
N ARG A 575 -7.12 -0.90 16.31
CA ARG A 575 -7.36 -2.17 17.00
C ARG A 575 -6.87 -2.11 18.46
N PRO A 576 -7.64 -1.49 19.37
CA PRO A 576 -7.39 -1.58 20.80
C PRO A 576 -7.32 -3.04 21.26
N LEU A 577 -6.48 -3.35 22.24
CA LEU A 577 -6.43 -4.68 22.85
C LEU A 577 -7.65 -4.92 23.75
N LEU A 578 -8.09 -6.18 23.83
CA LEU A 578 -9.06 -6.64 24.84
C LEU A 578 -8.39 -7.34 26.04
N ASP A 579 -7.15 -7.80 25.88
CA ASP A 579 -6.39 -8.44 26.96
C ASP A 579 -5.85 -7.42 27.97
N GLN A 580 -6.33 -7.52 29.21
CA GLN A 580 -5.89 -6.70 30.34
C GLN A 580 -4.39 -6.87 30.63
N GLN A 581 -3.81 -8.06 30.44
CA GLN A 581 -2.39 -8.28 30.73
C GLN A 581 -1.51 -7.52 29.74
N GLN A 582 -1.74 -7.64 28.44
CA GLN A 582 -1.02 -6.83 27.43
C GLN A 582 -1.29 -5.33 27.54
N LEU A 583 -2.49 -4.91 27.96
CA LEU A 583 -2.77 -3.49 28.24
C LEU A 583 -1.90 -2.97 29.40
N GLN A 584 -1.82 -3.70 30.51
CA GLN A 584 -0.97 -3.34 31.65
C GLN A 584 0.52 -3.35 31.30
N ILE A 585 0.98 -4.27 30.45
CA ILE A 585 2.36 -4.27 29.93
C ILE A 585 2.64 -3.00 29.10
N ARG A 586 1.70 -2.55 28.26
CA ARG A 586 1.86 -1.30 27.50
C ARG A 586 1.85 -0.06 28.40
N ILE A 587 1.02 -0.03 29.45
CA ILE A 587 0.96 1.08 30.42
C ILE A 587 2.29 1.14 31.20
N GLY A 588 2.75 0.04 31.79
CA GLY A 588 4.00 -0.02 32.53
C GLY A 588 5.23 0.34 31.68
N ALA A 589 5.23 0.01 30.38
CA ALA A 589 6.28 0.43 29.46
C ALA A 589 6.25 1.94 29.15
N VAL A 590 5.08 2.59 29.16
CA VAL A 590 4.95 4.05 29.05
C VAL A 590 5.40 4.73 30.35
N GLU A 591 5.06 4.17 31.52
CA GLU A 591 5.53 4.64 32.83
C GLU A 591 7.07 4.57 32.92
N GLU A 592 7.70 3.45 32.55
CA GLU A 592 9.16 3.30 32.56
C GLU A 592 9.88 4.24 31.58
N LEU A 593 9.23 4.62 30.46
CA LEU A 593 9.78 5.60 29.51
C LEU A 593 9.57 7.05 29.92
N LEU A 594 8.66 7.32 30.87
CA LEU A 594 8.42 8.64 31.48
C LEU A 594 9.25 8.87 32.76
N ASP A 595 9.84 7.82 33.32
CA ASP A 595 10.73 7.91 34.47
C ASP A 595 11.96 8.78 34.18
N SER A 596 12.21 9.75 35.07
CA SER A 596 13.35 10.68 34.94
C SER A 596 14.69 9.98 35.09
N ASP A 597 14.77 8.91 35.88
CA ASP A 597 15.99 8.09 36.02
C ASP A 597 16.28 7.27 34.74
N ARG A 598 15.29 7.12 33.85
CA ARG A 598 15.42 6.47 32.54
C ARG A 598 15.60 7.45 31.38
N ALA A 599 15.56 8.76 31.60
CA ALA A 599 15.62 9.76 30.55
C ALA A 599 16.84 9.61 29.63
N ILE A 600 18.04 9.36 30.18
CA ILE A 600 19.27 9.20 29.38
C ILE A 600 19.23 7.95 28.47
N PRO A 601 18.89 6.74 28.97
CA PRO A 601 18.57 5.59 28.11
C PRO A 601 17.50 5.87 27.05
N THR A 602 16.39 6.49 27.43
CA THR A 602 15.26 6.80 26.53
C THR A 602 15.67 7.73 25.39
N ASP A 603 16.42 8.81 25.68
CA ASP A 603 16.92 9.70 24.63
C ASP A 603 17.98 9.04 23.75
N ARG A 604 18.78 8.08 24.24
CA ARG A 604 19.68 7.28 23.37
C ARG A 604 18.89 6.45 22.36
N ILE A 605 17.84 5.75 22.81
CA ILE A 605 16.97 4.92 21.94
C ILE A 605 16.24 5.81 20.92
N LYS A 606 15.68 6.93 21.36
CA LYS A 606 15.02 7.93 20.51
C LYS A 606 15.96 8.52 19.45
N ASN A 607 17.19 8.85 19.83
CA ASN A 607 18.21 9.33 18.90
C ASN A 607 18.63 8.24 17.90
N LEU A 608 18.83 6.98 18.34
CA LEU A 608 19.11 5.84 17.45
C LEU A 608 18.00 5.69 16.40
N LEU A 609 16.74 5.65 16.84
CA LEU A 609 15.58 5.54 15.94
C LEU A 609 15.47 6.73 14.96
N ALA A 610 15.78 7.94 15.40
CA ALA A 610 15.80 9.13 14.53
C ALA A 610 16.93 9.10 13.46
N HIS A 611 17.99 8.30 13.66
CA HIS A 611 19.04 8.10 12.66
C HIS A 611 18.73 6.98 11.65
N VAL A 612 17.65 6.21 11.84
CA VAL A 612 17.18 5.19 10.88
C VAL A 612 16.53 5.87 9.66
N ARG A 613 17.36 6.27 8.69
CA ARG A 613 16.92 7.00 7.48
C ARG A 613 16.07 6.17 6.52
N GLY A 614 16.26 4.85 6.51
CA GLY A 614 15.60 3.92 5.58
C GLY A 614 14.38 3.22 6.17
N ASP A 615 13.42 2.86 5.33
CA ASP A 615 12.28 2.03 5.72
C ASP A 615 12.71 0.53 5.75
N LEU A 616 13.30 0.11 6.87
CA LEU A 616 13.94 -1.21 7.03
C LEU A 616 13.01 -2.39 6.69
N GLU A 617 11.73 -2.31 7.05
CA GLU A 617 10.72 -3.33 6.73
C GLU A 617 10.59 -3.51 5.20
N LYS A 618 10.51 -2.39 4.45
CA LYS A 618 10.47 -2.42 2.98
C LYS A 618 11.77 -2.94 2.39
N SER A 619 12.93 -2.44 2.82
CA SER A 619 14.20 -2.84 2.21
C SER A 619 14.58 -4.29 2.53
N LEU A 620 14.21 -4.84 3.69
CA LEU A 620 14.32 -6.28 3.97
C LEU A 620 13.50 -7.11 2.97
N ILE A 621 12.26 -6.70 2.67
CA ILE A 621 11.41 -7.35 1.67
C ILE A 621 11.99 -7.22 0.25
N ARG A 622 12.59 -6.07 -0.11
CA ARG A 622 13.30 -5.92 -1.39
C ARG A 622 14.57 -6.79 -1.48
N ILE A 623 15.28 -7.01 -0.37
CA ILE A 623 16.41 -7.95 -0.27
C ILE A 623 15.91 -9.38 -0.48
N TYR A 624 14.79 -9.74 0.18
CA TYR A 624 14.15 -11.04 0.06
C TYR A 624 13.74 -11.37 -1.39
N TYR A 625 13.10 -10.46 -2.10
CA TYR A 625 12.80 -10.60 -3.54
C TYR A 625 14.03 -10.46 -4.47
N LYS A 626 15.24 -10.23 -3.94
CA LYS A 626 16.48 -9.99 -4.71
C LYS A 626 16.40 -8.79 -5.66
N LYS A 627 15.49 -7.83 -5.37
CA LYS A 627 15.25 -6.58 -6.12
C LYS A 627 15.90 -5.34 -5.45
N CYS A 628 16.53 -5.51 -4.29
CA CYS A 628 17.32 -4.49 -3.58
C CYS A 628 18.57 -4.06 -4.37
N ALA A 629 18.91 -2.76 -4.30
CA ALA A 629 20.10 -2.20 -4.94
C ALA A 629 21.37 -2.37 -4.08
N ARG A 630 22.56 -2.44 -4.69
CA ARG A 630 23.83 -2.59 -3.95
C ARG A 630 24.06 -1.52 -2.86
N PRO A 631 23.81 -0.21 -3.08
CA PRO A 631 23.99 0.80 -2.03
C PRO A 631 22.95 0.70 -0.91
N GLU A 632 21.72 0.33 -1.25
CA GLU A 632 20.63 0.09 -0.30
C GLU A 632 20.96 -1.08 0.63
N LEU A 633 21.44 -2.20 0.08
CA LEU A 633 21.88 -3.37 0.87
C LEU A 633 22.97 -2.97 1.88
N VAL A 634 23.97 -2.19 1.47
CA VAL A 634 25.02 -1.71 2.38
C VAL A 634 24.43 -0.81 3.48
N SER A 635 23.55 0.13 3.12
CA SER A 635 22.88 1.02 4.07
C SER A 635 22.03 0.27 5.09
N VAL A 636 21.27 -0.75 4.66
CA VAL A 636 20.47 -1.62 5.54
C VAL A 636 21.37 -2.40 6.50
N LEU A 637 22.44 -3.04 6.00
CA LEU A 637 23.34 -3.83 6.83
C LEU A 637 24.11 -2.96 7.84
N GLN A 638 24.51 -1.75 7.48
CA GLN A 638 25.12 -0.78 8.40
C GLN A 638 24.12 -0.31 9.46
N THR A 639 22.86 -0.05 9.08
CA THR A 639 21.80 0.32 10.04
C THR A 639 21.52 -0.82 11.02
N LEU A 640 21.41 -2.06 10.53
CA LEU A 640 21.23 -3.27 11.37
C LEU A 640 22.48 -3.70 12.15
N GLN A 641 23.63 -3.04 11.94
CA GLN A 641 24.83 -3.16 12.78
C GLN A 641 24.90 -2.06 13.85
N THR A 642 24.10 -1.00 13.70
CA THR A 642 24.04 0.15 14.63
C THR A 642 22.91 0.01 15.67
N ILE A 643 21.94 -0.87 15.40
CA ILE A 643 20.85 -1.30 16.28
C ILE A 643 21.28 -2.57 17.04
#